data_AF-A0A5C1MAG6-F1
#
_entry.id   AF-A0A5C1MAG6-F1
#
_cell.length_a   1.000
_cell.length_b   1.000
_cell.length_c   1.000
_cell.angle_alpha   90.00
_cell.angle_beta   90.00
_cell.angle_gamma   90.00
#
_symmetry.space_group_name_H-M   'P 1'
#
loop_
_entity.id
_entity.type
_entity.pdbx_description
1 polymer ?
#
loop_
_entity_poly.entity_id
_entity_poly.type
_entity_poly.pdbx_seq_one_letter_code
_entity_poly.pdbx_strand_id
1 'polypeptide(L)'
;MTPGGTTSYSFLGQEAGMARAAGIRMAVFFMVCCVTAFLAGCSGGGGGSAKSGQLVDPASSYTGTAAMAVVTGTNAEDLALSGFGGTRIAAVVGSVAKTTGGSTAQAAARPPAFTFAQALKQSVRRMDIPQKTALLRTSTPATATAKKSVARAVSYQIAGDNGGTASYALDVNDTDGTLSGTIDYQGFTANGIVIDGTTDILGTLDASRQRFTRLTLSFRSLVFRSASYAYTLTGTLSWGFNLSAATETLSMNMVLLNQANDGTYWFNNYEVATVYGTSSLTQTMTGRYYDHEQGYVDLTTRTPLVAVYGSQWPSQGSLAFSGTNNRWARLDFQATTLQVLADTDGDGATDWQVERTSNVTPPVNTAPVANAGPDQTVSQYATVHLDGSASSDADGDPLTYTWTLVSGPAYPALTGAATAAPSFVATTQGTYVLRLTVYDGNSTSQADTVTVTVTPPTASNPAFITQQWQYGIYGTYIGQAGLYTTDLDGDGTPEVIASSFAGAGSAWYVVRKNASGGYDQVWRSPLYGVTIVRILLADMNGDGKDDVVVALADGTVSIYDGPTLKELRTLHIMTSLSDIAVADLDGDGIREIVASDGLKVSVYDSQTGAAKWSVASGGGTSIAVGNVDAAAAPEIVTTTYGGKGYVLDGQTGAVKWSYANSFGSKVRLADLDGDGMQEIVGASSWYKITIFDADLQTPTWEIATSLDIGAVTVADADGDCIPEIVYGDGQWGKVHAVDARTHAERWAVANPEHGVSGIALGDVDLDGKKELLWCAGGTSSGPDYLYIADPLTGTVKWQNQDVYGLSALAAGDVDDDGSDEIVMVTASSNSGYESGVIHVFNAATHALKYRKSLEPQDWMGYSRAVSIGDVDGDGHTELVVSTSYLYGGLVSVYSGATGALKHQSAQYKGNFFPAVAIGDVDNDGKTEIVAGMGIATSEATGKYLIVFDGATMQEKWRSVDLGGGFAYSIKIADLDKDGHPDIILTMADNRLIVYDGVTHVQKQLIATAARAVEVADVDGDGYLEVLVGRNDGYIDVYDGVTFAIKKSVPTYGTTSVDALRIADLKGDGSLSWLMASNGVLSILDAQGGLKWRSSSLGYNLGKNNNMSVKDVNGNGSKDIFIGSDTVLYQFE
;
A
#
# COMPACT_ATOMS: atom_id res chain seq x y z
N MET A 1 48.20 38.74 -35.80
CA MET A 1 47.19 39.53 -36.54
C MET A 1 45.94 39.61 -35.66
N THR A 2 45.16 40.68 -35.76
CA THR A 2 43.87 40.93 -35.07
C THR A 2 42.69 40.27 -35.81
N PRO A 3 41.43 40.26 -35.29
CA PRO A 3 40.90 40.49 -33.92
C PRO A 3 40.41 39.13 -33.30
N GLY A 4 39.75 38.96 -32.14
CA GLY A 4 38.59 39.63 -31.49
C GLY A 4 37.24 39.13 -32.09
N GLY A 5 36.16 38.82 -31.35
CA GLY A 5 35.88 38.80 -29.90
C GLY A 5 34.37 38.53 -29.60
N THR A 6 33.96 38.56 -28.32
CA THR A 6 32.56 38.55 -27.78
C THR A 6 31.67 37.29 -27.91
N THR A 7 30.70 37.22 -26.99
CA THR A 7 29.73 36.14 -26.67
C THR A 7 28.42 36.20 -27.46
N SER A 8 27.72 35.06 -27.60
CA SER A 8 26.23 34.96 -27.61
C SER A 8 25.77 33.50 -27.48
N TYR A 9 24.72 33.24 -26.69
CA TYR A 9 23.90 32.03 -26.80
C TYR A 9 22.69 32.33 -27.71
N SER A 10 22.30 31.38 -28.56
CA SER A 10 21.15 31.55 -29.48
C SER A 10 20.36 30.25 -29.64
N PHE A 11 19.11 30.25 -29.18
CA PHE A 11 18.16 29.15 -29.44
C PHE A 11 17.30 29.46 -30.65
N LEU A 12 17.56 28.80 -31.79
CA LEU A 12 16.59 28.65 -32.89
C LEU A 12 16.99 27.51 -33.84
N GLY A 13 16.11 26.52 -34.00
CA GLY A 13 15.94 25.77 -35.25
C GLY A 13 16.87 24.60 -35.60
N GLN A 14 16.70 23.45 -34.94
CA GLN A 14 16.92 22.09 -35.48
C GLN A 14 16.22 21.06 -34.55
N GLU A 15 15.77 19.87 -34.97
CA GLU A 15 15.96 19.13 -36.23
C GLU A 15 14.63 18.59 -36.82
N ALA A 16 14.70 18.10 -38.06
CA ALA A 16 13.85 17.01 -38.55
C ALA A 16 14.77 15.85 -38.97
N GLY A 17 14.68 14.70 -38.29
CA GLY A 17 15.59 13.56 -38.43
C GLY A 17 14.88 12.20 -38.31
N MET A 18 15.51 11.12 -38.79
CA MET A 18 14.88 9.80 -38.94
C MET A 18 15.08 8.84 -37.75
N ALA A 19 14.11 7.93 -37.61
CA ALA A 19 14.02 6.95 -36.53
C ALA A 19 15.11 5.85 -36.53
N ARG A 20 15.42 5.34 -35.33
CA ARG A 20 15.63 3.89 -35.04
C ARG A 20 15.62 3.60 -33.53
N ALA A 21 15.62 2.30 -33.19
CA ALA A 21 15.49 1.72 -31.84
C ALA A 21 14.12 1.94 -31.16
N ALA A 22 13.75 1.06 -30.23
CA ALA A 22 12.38 0.97 -29.69
C ALA A 22 12.35 0.71 -28.18
N GLY A 23 11.46 1.43 -27.49
CA GLY A 23 10.99 1.16 -26.13
C GLY A 23 9.58 1.72 -26.01
N ILE A 24 8.58 0.86 -25.76
CA ILE A 24 7.18 1.26 -25.89
C ILE A 24 6.65 1.84 -24.57
N ARG A 25 6.44 3.17 -24.56
CA ARG A 25 5.51 3.87 -23.67
C ARG A 25 4.68 4.85 -24.49
N MET A 26 3.45 5.13 -24.04
CA MET A 26 2.44 5.91 -24.77
C MET A 26 2.82 7.39 -24.92
N ALA A 27 3.52 7.70 -26.01
CA ALA A 27 4.11 9.02 -26.24
C ALA A 27 3.11 10.02 -26.85
N VAL A 28 2.47 10.83 -26.00
CA VAL A 28 2.02 12.18 -26.35
C VAL A 28 2.89 13.17 -25.60
N PHE A 29 3.65 13.97 -26.34
CA PHE A 29 4.70 14.82 -25.79
C PHE A 29 4.12 16.14 -25.27
N PHE A 30 3.88 16.26 -23.96
CA PHE A 30 4.36 17.38 -23.13
C PHE A 30 4.08 17.14 -21.62
N MET A 31 5.14 16.71 -20.93
CA MET A 31 5.52 16.90 -19.52
C MET A 31 4.54 16.77 -18.32
N VAL A 32 5.03 16.00 -17.33
CA VAL A 32 4.72 15.98 -15.88
C VAL A 32 3.60 15.05 -15.36
N CYS A 33 4.07 13.94 -14.79
CA CYS A 33 3.45 13.02 -13.83
C CYS A 33 3.56 13.59 -12.37
N CYS A 34 2.95 13.10 -11.28
CA CYS A 34 1.82 12.22 -10.90
C CYS A 34 1.72 12.35 -9.31
N VAL A 35 1.17 11.50 -8.41
CA VAL A 35 0.35 10.25 -8.44
C VAL A 35 -0.47 10.14 -7.12
N THR A 36 -1.70 9.57 -7.13
CA THR A 36 -2.51 9.06 -5.97
C THR A 36 -2.88 10.03 -4.81
N ALA A 37 -3.85 9.77 -3.92
CA ALA A 37 -5.11 8.98 -3.90
C ALA A 37 -5.90 9.38 -2.62
N PHE A 38 -7.15 8.92 -2.42
CA PHE A 38 -7.50 7.97 -1.34
C PHE A 38 -8.98 7.54 -1.34
N LEU A 39 -9.17 6.35 -0.76
CA LEU A 39 -10.33 5.45 -0.64
C LEU A 39 -11.64 5.99 -0.02
N ALA A 40 -12.70 5.16 -0.23
CA ALA A 40 -13.93 5.00 0.55
C ALA A 40 -15.02 6.11 0.49
N GLY A 41 -16.32 5.77 0.56
CA GLY A 41 -16.91 4.43 0.53
C GLY A 41 -18.44 4.40 0.68
N CYS A 42 -19.09 3.54 -0.10
CA CYS A 42 -20.45 3.00 0.05
C CYS A 42 -21.59 3.92 0.54
N SER A 43 -22.50 4.25 -0.39
CA SER A 43 -23.93 3.99 -0.15
C SER A 43 -24.51 3.22 -1.34
N GLY A 44 -25.29 2.17 -1.07
CA GLY A 44 -25.83 1.27 -2.09
C GLY A 44 -27.29 1.58 -2.42
N GLY A 45 -27.67 1.46 -3.69
CA GLY A 45 -29.04 1.66 -4.17
C GLY A 45 -29.20 1.20 -5.61
N GLY A 46 -29.43 -0.11 -5.82
CA GLY A 46 -29.44 -0.70 -7.16
C GLY A 46 -30.72 -0.42 -7.97
N GLY A 47 -30.59 -0.31 -9.29
CA GLY A 47 -31.74 -0.20 -10.19
C GLY A 47 -31.39 -0.14 -11.69
N GLY A 48 -31.66 -1.23 -12.42
CA GLY A 48 -31.82 -1.21 -13.88
C GLY A 48 -30.56 -1.41 -14.73
N SER A 49 -30.25 -2.65 -15.08
CA SER A 49 -29.28 -2.98 -16.14
C SER A 49 -29.79 -2.54 -17.51
N ALA A 50 -29.14 -1.55 -18.14
CA ALA A 50 -29.46 -1.10 -19.51
C ALA A 50 -28.21 -1.02 -20.39
N LYS A 51 -27.88 -2.12 -21.09
CA LYS A 51 -26.90 -2.06 -22.19
C LYS A 51 -27.52 -1.37 -23.41
N SER A 52 -27.16 -0.12 -23.69
CA SER A 52 -27.35 0.49 -25.01
C SER A 52 -26.40 1.68 -25.20
N GLY A 53 -25.50 1.61 -26.18
CA GLY A 53 -24.64 2.72 -26.59
C GLY A 53 -25.39 3.79 -27.41
N GLN A 54 -26.59 4.17 -26.96
CA GLN A 54 -27.41 5.19 -27.60
C GLN A 54 -27.11 6.57 -27.02
N LEU A 55 -26.76 7.49 -27.92
CA LEU A 55 -26.60 8.92 -27.63
C LEU A 55 -27.88 9.47 -26.97
N VAL A 56 -27.73 10.19 -25.87
CA VAL A 56 -28.84 10.92 -25.22
C VAL A 56 -29.28 12.07 -26.12
N ASP A 57 -30.58 12.20 -26.39
CA ASP A 57 -31.13 13.37 -27.09
C ASP A 57 -31.22 14.56 -26.13
N PRO A 58 -30.36 15.59 -26.26
CA PRO A 58 -30.34 16.75 -25.37
C PRO A 58 -31.62 17.59 -25.49
N ALA A 59 -32.26 17.62 -26.67
CA ALA A 59 -33.38 18.52 -26.95
C ALA A 59 -34.56 18.30 -25.99
N SER A 60 -34.75 17.06 -25.56
CA SER A 60 -35.78 16.63 -24.60
C SER A 60 -35.67 17.29 -23.21
N SER A 61 -34.53 17.90 -22.88
CA SER A 61 -34.23 18.50 -21.57
C SER A 61 -34.14 20.04 -21.59
N TYR A 62 -34.32 20.68 -22.74
CA TYR A 62 -34.29 22.14 -22.87
C TYR A 62 -35.67 22.75 -22.61
N THR A 63 -35.76 23.71 -21.68
CA THR A 63 -37.02 24.36 -21.27
C THR A 63 -37.14 25.83 -21.68
N GLY A 64 -36.06 26.43 -22.19
CA GLY A 64 -36.02 27.84 -22.61
C GLY A 64 -36.66 28.11 -23.97
N THR A 65 -36.52 29.35 -24.44
CA THR A 65 -37.01 29.80 -25.74
C THR A 65 -36.39 29.00 -26.89
N ALA A 66 -37.23 28.27 -27.64
CA ALA A 66 -36.83 27.51 -28.83
C ALA A 66 -37.00 28.27 -30.16
N ALA A 67 -37.48 29.52 -30.11
CA ALA A 67 -37.49 30.43 -31.24
C ALA A 67 -36.09 30.97 -31.54
N MET A 68 -35.86 31.43 -32.78
CA MET A 68 -34.63 32.14 -33.14
C MET A 68 -34.63 33.54 -32.50
N ALA A 69 -33.48 34.00 -32.02
CA ALA A 69 -33.36 35.23 -31.26
C ALA A 69 -33.60 36.49 -32.12
N VAL A 70 -34.07 37.56 -31.49
CA VAL A 70 -34.00 38.92 -32.06
C VAL A 70 -32.73 39.58 -31.54
N VAL A 71 -31.77 39.86 -32.43
CA VAL A 71 -30.56 40.60 -32.06
C VAL A 71 -30.88 42.09 -31.97
N THR A 72 -30.38 42.73 -30.92
CA THR A 72 -30.53 44.15 -30.60
C THR A 72 -29.25 44.68 -29.97
N GLY A 73 -29.04 45.99 -29.98
CA GLY A 73 -27.88 46.61 -29.30
C GLY A 73 -27.83 46.41 -27.78
N THR A 74 -28.91 45.94 -27.15
CA THR A 74 -28.97 45.63 -25.72
C THR A 74 -28.65 44.17 -25.37
N ASN A 75 -28.63 43.25 -26.35
CA ASN A 75 -28.37 41.82 -26.09
C ASN A 75 -27.32 41.17 -27.01
N ALA A 76 -26.80 41.91 -28.00
CA ALA A 76 -25.75 41.42 -28.90
C ALA A 76 -24.48 40.95 -28.16
N GLU A 77 -24.06 41.63 -27.09
CA GLU A 77 -22.94 41.17 -26.26
C GLU A 77 -23.26 39.82 -25.58
N ASP A 78 -24.43 39.69 -24.94
CA ASP A 78 -24.76 38.47 -24.20
C ASP A 78 -24.91 37.24 -25.12
N LEU A 79 -25.54 37.40 -26.28
CA LEU A 79 -25.66 36.33 -27.28
C LEU A 79 -24.28 35.91 -27.83
N ALA A 80 -23.45 36.88 -28.22
CA ALA A 80 -22.15 36.60 -28.82
C ALA A 80 -21.13 36.04 -27.81
N LEU A 81 -21.15 36.51 -26.55
CA LEU A 81 -20.21 36.07 -25.53
C LEU A 81 -20.62 34.76 -24.86
N SER A 82 -21.92 34.53 -24.62
CA SER A 82 -22.41 33.29 -24.00
C SER A 82 -22.34 32.12 -25.00
N GLY A 83 -22.64 32.37 -26.28
CA GLY A 83 -22.45 31.42 -27.36
C GLY A 83 -20.98 31.11 -27.70
N PHE A 84 -20.00 31.68 -26.98
CA PHE A 84 -18.56 31.44 -27.13
C PHE A 84 -17.88 30.96 -25.82
N GLY A 85 -18.65 30.75 -24.75
CA GLY A 85 -18.14 30.65 -23.37
C GLY A 85 -17.24 29.46 -23.04
N GLY A 86 -16.09 29.73 -22.39
CA GLY A 86 -15.29 28.71 -21.66
C GLY A 86 -13.78 28.62 -21.93
N THR A 87 -13.13 29.70 -22.38
CA THR A 87 -11.67 29.76 -22.58
C THR A 87 -11.04 30.89 -21.73
N ARG A 88 -9.69 30.93 -21.58
CA ARG A 88 -9.02 32.11 -20.97
C ARG A 88 -9.40 33.40 -21.71
N ILE A 89 -9.59 33.32 -23.03
CA ILE A 89 -10.08 34.41 -23.88
C ILE A 89 -11.47 34.86 -23.40
N ALA A 90 -12.42 33.93 -23.21
CA ALA A 90 -13.76 34.25 -22.73
C ALA A 90 -13.75 34.89 -21.33
N ALA A 91 -12.82 34.51 -20.45
CA ALA A 91 -12.66 35.12 -19.12
C ALA A 91 -12.14 36.56 -19.21
N VAL A 92 -11.15 36.83 -20.08
CA VAL A 92 -10.63 38.19 -20.34
C VAL A 92 -11.69 39.07 -21.01
N VAL A 93 -12.40 38.55 -22.00
CA VAL A 93 -13.49 39.29 -22.65
C VAL A 93 -14.65 39.54 -21.66
N GLY A 94 -14.94 38.59 -20.77
CA GLY A 94 -15.93 38.73 -19.70
C GLY A 94 -15.54 39.76 -18.62
N SER A 95 -14.25 39.93 -18.31
CA SER A 95 -13.79 40.97 -17.38
C SER A 95 -13.81 42.36 -18.02
N VAL A 96 -13.52 42.45 -19.33
CA VAL A 96 -13.49 43.70 -20.11
C VAL A 96 -14.89 44.18 -20.56
N ALA A 97 -15.90 43.31 -20.58
CA ALA A 97 -17.27 43.65 -21.02
C ALA A 97 -18.05 44.61 -20.08
N LYS A 98 -17.72 44.68 -18.79
CA LYS A 98 -18.52 45.40 -17.78
C LYS A 98 -18.46 46.94 -17.89
N THR A 99 -19.43 47.56 -18.58
CA THR A 99 -19.70 49.02 -18.42
C THR A 99 -21.13 49.50 -18.73
N THR A 100 -22.11 48.61 -18.94
CA THR A 100 -23.51 48.96 -19.31
C THR A 100 -24.55 48.48 -18.29
N GLY A 101 -24.45 48.95 -17.05
CA GLY A 101 -25.53 48.87 -16.05
C GLY A 101 -25.84 47.50 -15.41
N GLY A 102 -25.44 46.39 -16.04
CA GLY A 102 -25.61 45.04 -15.50
C GLY A 102 -24.87 44.83 -14.17
N SER A 103 -25.55 44.21 -13.20
CA SER A 103 -24.98 43.98 -11.86
C SER A 103 -23.93 42.86 -11.87
N THR A 104 -23.13 42.78 -10.80
CA THR A 104 -22.14 41.71 -10.61
C THR A 104 -22.73 40.30 -10.64
N ALA A 105 -24.03 40.13 -10.38
CA ALA A 105 -24.71 38.83 -10.38
C ALA A 105 -24.78 38.16 -11.76
N GLN A 106 -24.90 38.93 -12.85
CA GLN A 106 -25.04 38.36 -14.20
C GLN A 106 -23.77 37.65 -14.71
N ALA A 107 -22.60 37.90 -14.09
CA ALA A 107 -21.38 37.17 -14.41
C ALA A 107 -21.43 35.67 -14.00
N ALA A 108 -22.32 35.29 -13.06
CA ALA A 108 -22.50 33.92 -12.62
C ALA A 108 -23.52 33.11 -13.46
N ALA A 109 -24.15 33.73 -14.47
CA ALA A 109 -25.20 33.11 -15.27
C ALA A 109 -24.70 32.48 -16.60
N ARG A 110 -23.53 32.89 -17.11
CA ARG A 110 -23.06 32.52 -18.46
C ARG A 110 -22.41 31.11 -18.49
N PRO A 111 -22.82 30.19 -19.39
CA PRO A 111 -22.36 28.80 -19.40
C PRO A 111 -20.88 28.65 -19.84
N PRO A 112 -19.99 28.05 -19.02
CA PRO A 112 -18.57 27.86 -19.35
C PRO A 112 -18.34 26.53 -20.09
N ALA A 113 -19.07 26.32 -21.20
CA ALA A 113 -19.16 25.04 -21.91
C ALA A 113 -17.81 24.44 -22.32
N PHE A 114 -16.88 25.25 -22.85
CA PHE A 114 -15.54 24.75 -23.20
C PHE A 114 -14.70 24.35 -21.97
N THR A 115 -14.91 24.97 -20.81
CA THR A 115 -14.18 24.61 -19.58
C THR A 115 -14.61 23.23 -19.08
N PHE A 116 -15.93 22.95 -19.12
CA PHE A 116 -16.46 21.61 -18.86
C PHE A 116 -15.88 20.57 -19.83
N ALA A 117 -15.80 20.92 -21.12
CA ALA A 117 -15.19 20.04 -22.11
C ALA A 117 -13.70 19.76 -21.84
N GLN A 118 -12.89 20.76 -21.47
CA GLN A 118 -11.48 20.51 -21.13
C GLN A 118 -11.33 19.67 -19.85
N ALA A 119 -12.19 19.87 -18.84
CA ALA A 119 -12.16 19.07 -17.61
C ALA A 119 -12.48 17.59 -17.87
N LEU A 120 -13.48 17.29 -18.71
CA LEU A 120 -13.78 15.93 -19.18
C LEU A 120 -12.70 15.33 -20.11
N LYS A 121 -12.03 16.18 -20.89
CA LYS A 121 -10.87 15.75 -21.69
C LYS A 121 -9.66 15.42 -20.80
N GLN A 122 -9.52 16.09 -19.66
CA GLN A 122 -8.44 15.88 -18.69
C GLN A 122 -8.62 14.58 -17.89
N SER A 123 -9.84 14.22 -17.48
CA SER A 123 -10.11 12.90 -16.88
C SER A 123 -9.80 11.78 -17.87
N VAL A 124 -10.31 11.86 -19.10
CA VAL A 124 -10.05 10.84 -20.14
C VAL A 124 -8.55 10.73 -20.45
N ARG A 125 -7.79 11.83 -20.43
CA ARG A 125 -6.32 11.83 -20.58
C ARG A 125 -5.55 11.13 -19.45
N ARG A 126 -6.18 10.91 -18.29
CA ARG A 126 -5.60 10.22 -17.14
C ARG A 126 -6.02 8.75 -17.03
N MET A 127 -6.86 8.25 -17.93
CA MET A 127 -7.17 6.81 -18.00
C MET A 127 -5.96 6.03 -18.50
N ASP A 128 -5.47 5.09 -17.68
CA ASP A 128 -4.68 3.96 -18.16
C ASP A 128 -5.58 2.98 -18.92
N ILE A 129 -5.11 2.48 -20.06
CA ILE A 129 -5.81 1.50 -20.89
C ILE A 129 -4.93 0.24 -20.92
N PRO A 130 -5.23 -0.78 -20.11
CA PRO A 130 -4.33 -1.91 -19.88
C PRO A 130 -4.13 -2.71 -21.16
N GLN A 131 -2.91 -2.70 -21.69
CA GLN A 131 -2.57 -3.47 -22.88
C GLN A 131 -2.38 -4.95 -22.57
N LYS A 132 -2.99 -5.82 -23.40
CA LYS A 132 -2.45 -7.18 -23.57
C LYS A 132 -1.17 -7.13 -24.40
N THR A 133 -0.19 -7.92 -23.97
CA THR A 133 1.19 -7.89 -24.46
C THR A 133 1.37 -8.52 -25.85
N ALA A 134 2.33 -7.97 -26.60
CA ALA A 134 3.27 -8.73 -27.44
C ALA A 134 2.76 -9.69 -28.54
N LEU A 135 1.63 -9.41 -29.22
CA LEU A 135 1.18 -10.20 -30.38
C LEU A 135 0.93 -9.39 -31.67
N LEU A 136 1.92 -8.63 -32.15
CA LEU A 136 1.95 -8.13 -33.54
C LEU A 136 3.35 -7.76 -34.08
N ARG A 137 4.39 -8.54 -33.71
CA ARG A 137 5.76 -8.44 -34.29
C ARG A 137 6.26 -9.77 -34.89
N THR A 138 5.35 -10.54 -35.50
CA THR A 138 5.68 -11.75 -36.27
C THR A 138 5.11 -11.64 -37.68
N SER A 139 5.98 -11.65 -38.69
CA SER A 139 5.64 -11.35 -40.08
C SER A 139 5.17 -12.56 -40.88
N THR A 140 3.97 -13.07 -40.59
CA THR A 140 3.29 -14.07 -41.44
C THR A 140 1.76 -14.02 -41.27
N PRO A 141 0.96 -13.98 -42.35
CA PRO A 141 -0.50 -13.99 -42.25
C PRO A 141 -1.04 -15.42 -42.11
N ALA A 142 -1.43 -15.82 -40.91
CA ALA A 142 -2.17 -17.05 -40.66
C ALA A 142 -3.69 -16.81 -40.69
N THR A 143 -4.45 -17.74 -41.27
CA THR A 143 -5.91 -17.63 -41.45
C THR A 143 -6.69 -17.75 -40.14
N ALA A 144 -7.80 -17.03 -40.04
CA ALA A 144 -8.65 -16.98 -38.84
C ALA A 144 -9.34 -18.31 -38.51
N THR A 145 -9.64 -18.54 -37.23
CA THR A 145 -11.02 -18.56 -36.67
C THR A 145 -10.99 -18.87 -35.16
N ALA A 146 -10.82 -17.85 -34.30
CA ALA A 146 -10.94 -17.98 -32.84
C ALA A 146 -11.16 -16.62 -32.13
N LYS A 147 -12.27 -15.90 -32.41
CA LYS A 147 -12.56 -14.61 -31.76
C LYS A 147 -13.38 -14.74 -30.47
N LYS A 148 -12.68 -15.03 -29.37
CA LYS A 148 -13.04 -14.83 -27.94
C LYS A 148 -11.71 -14.65 -27.19
N SER A 149 -11.57 -13.87 -26.12
CA SER A 149 -12.46 -12.98 -25.37
C SER A 149 -11.56 -11.98 -24.57
N VAL A 150 -12.02 -11.01 -23.78
CA VAL A 150 -12.76 -11.13 -22.49
C VAL A 150 -13.23 -9.72 -22.11
N ALA A 151 -14.49 -9.57 -21.72
CA ALA A 151 -14.93 -8.38 -20.98
C ALA A 151 -14.42 -8.49 -19.54
N ARG A 152 -13.52 -7.60 -19.11
CA ARG A 152 -12.96 -7.59 -17.76
C ARG A 152 -13.09 -6.19 -17.17
N ALA A 153 -14.20 -5.94 -16.48
CA ALA A 153 -14.35 -4.74 -15.67
C ALA A 153 -13.30 -4.77 -14.54
N VAL A 154 -12.25 -3.97 -14.71
CA VAL A 154 -11.27 -3.63 -13.68
C VAL A 154 -11.49 -2.16 -13.37
N SER A 155 -11.89 -1.85 -12.14
CA SER A 155 -12.14 -0.49 -11.71
C SER A 155 -10.83 0.25 -11.48
N TYR A 156 -10.43 1.06 -12.44
CA TYR A 156 -9.31 1.98 -12.30
C TYR A 156 -9.81 3.32 -11.71
N GLN A 157 -8.99 3.96 -10.89
CA GLN A 157 -9.31 5.25 -10.27
C GLN A 157 -8.32 6.35 -10.68
N ILE A 158 -8.85 7.54 -10.90
CA ILE A 158 -8.10 8.76 -11.22
C ILE A 158 -8.35 9.79 -10.12
N ALA A 159 -7.28 10.29 -9.51
CA ALA A 159 -7.36 11.41 -8.57
C ALA A 159 -7.61 12.75 -9.30
N GLY A 160 -8.48 13.58 -8.73
CA GLY A 160 -8.65 14.96 -9.14
C GLY A 160 -7.49 15.87 -8.71
N ASP A 161 -7.38 17.04 -9.34
CA ASP A 161 -6.30 18.02 -9.13
C ASP A 161 -6.16 18.50 -7.67
N ASN A 162 -7.28 18.57 -6.95
CA ASN A 162 -7.40 19.02 -5.56
C ASN A 162 -8.39 18.11 -4.78
N GLY A 163 -8.45 16.81 -5.11
CA GLY A 163 -9.31 15.82 -4.46
C GLY A 163 -10.45 15.25 -5.31
N GLY A 164 -11.17 14.28 -4.73
CA GLY A 164 -12.19 13.48 -5.42
C GLY A 164 -11.60 12.46 -6.40
N THR A 165 -12.45 11.55 -6.90
CA THR A 165 -12.02 10.47 -7.81
C THR A 165 -12.96 10.28 -9.00
N ALA A 166 -12.39 9.86 -10.14
CA ALA A 166 -13.14 9.30 -11.25
C ALA A 166 -12.79 7.81 -11.37
N SER A 167 -13.81 6.95 -11.30
CA SER A 167 -13.66 5.49 -11.43
C SER A 167 -14.19 5.03 -12.79
N TYR A 168 -13.49 4.18 -13.53
CA TYR A 168 -13.91 3.80 -14.89
C TYR A 168 -13.73 2.31 -15.21
N ALA A 169 -14.52 1.84 -16.19
CA ALA A 169 -14.45 0.51 -16.76
C ALA A 169 -14.66 0.56 -18.28
N LEU A 170 -13.82 -0.13 -19.06
CA LEU A 170 -13.80 -0.11 -20.52
C LEU A 170 -13.76 -1.53 -21.11
N ASP A 171 -14.65 -1.82 -22.06
CA ASP A 171 -14.49 -2.89 -23.04
C ASP A 171 -13.76 -2.30 -24.28
N VAL A 172 -12.65 -2.92 -24.70
CA VAL A 172 -11.84 -2.51 -25.86
C VAL A 172 -11.69 -3.67 -26.84
N ASN A 173 -11.78 -3.39 -28.14
CA ASN A 173 -11.66 -4.37 -29.22
C ASN A 173 -10.31 -4.22 -29.95
N ASP A 174 -9.37 -5.09 -29.61
CA ASP A 174 -8.00 -5.11 -30.15
C ASP A 174 -7.91 -5.33 -31.68
N THR A 175 -9.02 -5.63 -32.38
CA THR A 175 -9.01 -5.82 -33.85
C THR A 175 -9.16 -4.50 -34.61
N ASP A 176 -10.12 -3.68 -34.20
CA ASP A 176 -10.55 -2.48 -34.94
C ASP A 176 -10.45 -1.19 -34.10
N GLY A 177 -9.97 -1.31 -32.86
CA GLY A 177 -9.75 -0.20 -31.95
C GLY A 177 -11.02 0.38 -31.35
N THR A 178 -12.21 -0.19 -31.62
CA THR A 178 -13.45 0.28 -30.98
C THR A 178 -13.41 0.09 -29.46
N LEU A 179 -13.97 1.05 -28.73
CA LEU A 179 -14.07 1.00 -27.27
C LEU A 179 -15.44 1.51 -26.79
N SER A 180 -15.88 0.95 -25.66
CA SER A 180 -17.14 1.31 -25.00
C SER A 180 -17.03 1.08 -23.49
N GLY A 181 -17.65 1.91 -22.67
CA GLY A 181 -17.63 1.72 -21.21
C GLY A 181 -18.31 2.84 -20.45
N THR A 182 -17.96 2.99 -19.18
CA THR A 182 -18.49 4.03 -18.28
C THR A 182 -17.38 4.68 -17.44
N ILE A 183 -17.61 5.93 -17.06
CA ILE A 183 -16.82 6.70 -16.09
C ILE A 183 -17.79 7.26 -15.04
N ASP A 184 -17.53 7.01 -13.76
CA ASP A 184 -18.28 7.52 -12.63
C ASP A 184 -17.44 8.54 -11.86
N TYR A 185 -17.94 9.77 -11.74
CA TYR A 185 -17.25 10.88 -11.09
C TYR A 185 -17.81 11.10 -9.68
N GLN A 186 -16.93 11.15 -8.68
CA GLN A 186 -17.25 11.31 -7.27
C GLN A 186 -16.39 12.45 -6.69
N GLY A 187 -16.94 13.66 -6.70
CA GLY A 187 -16.24 14.90 -6.31
C GLY A 187 -15.01 15.23 -7.16
N PHE A 188 -14.86 14.65 -8.35
CA PHE A 188 -13.61 14.67 -9.11
C PHE A 188 -13.23 16.09 -9.54
N THR A 189 -12.11 16.60 -9.06
CA THR A 189 -11.64 17.95 -9.41
C THR A 189 -10.79 17.98 -10.68
N ALA A 190 -11.13 18.85 -11.63
CA ALA A 190 -10.28 19.17 -12.78
C ALA A 190 -10.45 20.64 -13.20
N ASN A 191 -9.34 21.35 -13.45
CA ASN A 191 -9.34 22.80 -13.78
C ASN A 191 -10.09 23.69 -12.76
N GLY A 192 -10.10 23.32 -11.48
CA GLY A 192 -10.83 24.04 -10.43
C GLY A 192 -12.34 23.82 -10.43
N ILE A 193 -12.84 22.82 -11.16
CA ILE A 193 -14.25 22.42 -11.19
C ILE A 193 -14.39 21.00 -10.61
N VAL A 194 -15.34 20.82 -9.70
CA VAL A 194 -15.77 19.52 -9.13
C VAL A 194 -16.78 18.88 -10.09
N ILE A 195 -16.58 17.61 -10.44
CA ILE A 195 -17.45 16.83 -11.33
C ILE A 195 -18.06 15.65 -10.57
N ASP A 196 -19.37 15.44 -10.73
CA ASP A 196 -20.13 14.39 -10.06
C ASP A 196 -21.17 13.73 -10.99
N GLY A 197 -21.28 12.40 -10.93
CA GLY A 197 -22.23 11.58 -11.69
C GLY A 197 -21.58 10.72 -12.78
N THR A 198 -22.39 9.93 -13.48
CA THR A 198 -21.92 8.88 -14.38
C THR A 198 -22.05 9.26 -15.87
N THR A 199 -21.08 8.84 -16.68
CA THR A 199 -20.95 9.12 -18.12
C THR A 199 -20.66 7.84 -18.90
N ASP A 200 -21.42 7.58 -19.97
CA ASP A 200 -21.10 6.55 -20.95
C ASP A 200 -19.97 7.05 -21.87
N ILE A 201 -19.00 6.19 -22.19
CA ILE A 201 -17.88 6.48 -23.11
C ILE A 201 -17.91 5.52 -24.31
N LEU A 202 -17.73 6.06 -25.51
CA LEU A 202 -17.61 5.35 -26.79
C LEU A 202 -16.42 5.93 -27.57
N GLY A 203 -15.77 5.16 -28.44
CA GLY A 203 -14.69 5.71 -29.28
C GLY A 203 -13.97 4.71 -30.18
N THR A 204 -12.89 5.20 -30.81
CA THR A 204 -11.92 4.41 -31.55
C THR A 204 -10.49 4.84 -31.21
N LEU A 205 -9.62 3.85 -30.99
CA LEU A 205 -8.19 3.99 -30.72
C LEU A 205 -7.37 3.53 -31.94
N ASP A 206 -6.38 4.31 -32.35
CA ASP A 206 -5.28 3.80 -33.16
C ASP A 206 -4.32 3.01 -32.25
N ALA A 207 -4.52 1.70 -32.18
CA ALA A 207 -3.69 0.79 -31.39
C ALA A 207 -2.20 0.79 -31.81
N SER A 208 -1.89 1.17 -33.05
CA SER A 208 -0.49 1.25 -33.53
C SER A 208 0.24 2.52 -33.06
N ARG A 209 -0.51 3.57 -32.70
CA ARG A 209 0.02 4.86 -32.21
C ARG A 209 -0.32 5.14 -30.74
N GLN A 210 -1.12 4.29 -30.10
CA GLN A 210 -1.68 4.48 -28.75
C GLN A 210 -2.33 5.87 -28.59
N ARG A 211 -3.23 6.23 -29.52
CA ARG A 211 -3.95 7.52 -29.51
C ARG A 211 -5.39 7.34 -29.94
N PHE A 212 -6.32 8.05 -29.30
CA PHE A 212 -7.70 8.15 -29.77
C PHE A 212 -7.73 8.76 -31.18
N THR A 213 -8.57 8.21 -32.06
CA THR A 213 -8.97 8.81 -33.33
C THR A 213 -10.39 9.37 -33.25
N ARG A 214 -11.23 8.77 -32.40
CA ARG A 214 -12.52 9.32 -31.95
C ARG A 214 -12.76 9.00 -30.48
N LEU A 215 -13.39 9.94 -29.78
CA LEU A 215 -13.87 9.81 -28.41
C LEU A 215 -15.25 10.48 -28.34
N THR A 216 -16.23 9.85 -27.70
CA THR A 216 -17.57 10.40 -27.49
C THR A 216 -18.02 10.05 -26.07
N LEU A 217 -18.33 11.06 -25.29
CA LEU A 217 -18.95 10.96 -23.97
C LEU A 217 -20.45 11.24 -24.10
N SER A 218 -21.27 10.53 -23.32
CA SER A 218 -22.73 10.65 -23.30
C SER A 218 -23.21 10.60 -21.86
N PHE A 219 -23.97 11.60 -21.41
CA PHE A 219 -24.35 11.81 -20.02
C PHE A 219 -25.82 12.22 -19.89
N ARG A 220 -26.48 11.70 -18.84
CA ARG A 220 -27.92 11.93 -18.57
C ARG A 220 -28.20 12.97 -17.49
N SER A 221 -27.25 13.13 -16.58
CA SER A 221 -27.22 14.14 -15.52
C SER A 221 -25.80 14.14 -14.94
N LEU A 222 -24.96 15.07 -15.39
CA LEU A 222 -23.56 15.18 -14.95
C LEU A 222 -23.36 16.58 -14.35
N VAL A 223 -23.00 16.64 -13.08
CA VAL A 223 -22.99 17.88 -12.29
C VAL A 223 -21.58 18.47 -12.25
N PHE A 224 -21.48 19.77 -12.53
CA PHE A 224 -20.24 20.54 -12.49
C PHE A 224 -20.41 21.69 -11.49
N ARG A 225 -19.50 21.80 -10.51
CA ARG A 225 -19.56 22.80 -9.43
C ARG A 225 -18.24 23.53 -9.28
N SER A 226 -18.30 24.85 -9.15
CA SER A 226 -17.17 25.70 -8.78
C SER A 226 -17.60 26.65 -7.65
N ALA A 227 -16.68 27.45 -7.13
CA ALA A 227 -17.01 28.51 -6.16
C ALA A 227 -17.92 29.63 -6.74
N SER A 228 -18.17 29.65 -8.06
CA SER A 228 -18.90 30.73 -8.75
C SER A 228 -20.15 30.28 -9.53
N TYR A 229 -20.36 28.98 -9.73
CA TYR A 229 -21.50 28.44 -10.46
C TYR A 229 -21.69 26.93 -10.20
N ALA A 230 -22.90 26.44 -10.47
CA ALA A 230 -23.22 25.01 -10.51
C ALA A 230 -24.15 24.70 -11.69
N TYR A 231 -23.82 23.67 -12.48
CA TYR A 231 -24.60 23.27 -13.66
C TYR A 231 -24.81 21.75 -13.70
N THR A 232 -25.97 21.31 -14.18
CA THR A 232 -26.23 19.93 -14.60
C THR A 232 -26.17 19.84 -16.13
N LEU A 233 -25.45 18.85 -16.65
CA LEU A 233 -25.29 18.62 -18.09
C LEU A 233 -26.02 17.35 -18.54
N THR A 234 -26.68 17.44 -19.69
CA THR A 234 -27.42 16.35 -20.36
C THR A 234 -27.10 16.36 -21.85
N GLY A 235 -26.76 15.22 -22.44
CA GLY A 235 -26.46 15.08 -23.87
C GLY A 235 -25.12 14.40 -24.15
N THR A 236 -24.40 14.91 -25.16
CA THR A 236 -23.19 14.27 -25.68
C THR A 236 -22.09 15.27 -26.06
N LEU A 237 -20.84 14.80 -25.95
CA LEU A 237 -19.62 15.56 -26.20
C LEU A 237 -18.61 14.67 -26.94
N SER A 238 -18.16 15.08 -28.12
CA SER A 238 -17.33 14.21 -28.98
C SER A 238 -16.09 14.91 -29.49
N TRP A 239 -14.95 14.21 -29.47
CA TRP A 239 -13.71 14.61 -30.11
C TRP A 239 -13.38 13.69 -31.29
N GLY A 240 -12.99 14.27 -32.42
CA GLY A 240 -12.30 13.59 -33.52
C GLY A 240 -10.86 14.08 -33.61
N PHE A 241 -9.90 13.17 -33.75
CA PHE A 241 -8.47 13.49 -33.78
C PHE A 241 -7.84 13.03 -35.10
N ASN A 242 -7.49 13.98 -35.97
CA ASN A 242 -6.76 13.69 -37.20
C ASN A 242 -5.25 13.73 -36.92
N LEU A 243 -4.69 12.55 -36.66
CA LEU A 243 -3.30 12.35 -36.25
C LEU A 243 -2.27 12.71 -37.34
N SER A 244 -2.65 12.82 -38.61
CA SER A 244 -1.75 13.23 -39.71
C SER A 244 -1.85 14.71 -40.09
N ALA A 245 -2.98 15.37 -39.79
CA ALA A 245 -3.20 16.79 -40.07
C ALA A 245 -3.01 17.71 -38.84
N ALA A 246 -2.64 17.17 -37.67
CA ALA A 246 -2.58 17.88 -36.39
C ALA A 246 -3.87 18.68 -36.10
N THR A 247 -5.03 18.09 -36.45
CA THR A 247 -6.35 18.70 -36.33
C THR A 247 -7.19 17.97 -35.29
N GLU A 248 -7.87 18.72 -34.45
CA GLU A 248 -8.85 18.23 -33.46
C GLU A 248 -10.22 18.87 -33.74
N THR A 249 -11.27 18.07 -33.82
CA THR A 249 -12.66 18.53 -33.92
C THR A 249 -13.39 18.19 -32.63
N LEU A 250 -13.97 19.19 -31.96
CA LEU A 250 -14.87 19.05 -30.82
C LEU A 250 -16.31 19.31 -31.26
N SER A 251 -17.20 18.34 -31.12
CA SER A 251 -18.64 18.46 -31.37
C SER A 251 -19.42 18.39 -30.06
N MET A 252 -20.30 19.37 -29.81
CA MET A 252 -21.10 19.51 -28.60
C MET A 252 -22.59 19.44 -28.95
N ASN A 253 -23.31 18.53 -28.28
CA ASN A 253 -24.74 18.29 -28.43
C ASN A 253 -25.35 18.10 -27.03
N MET A 254 -25.48 19.19 -26.27
CA MET A 254 -25.74 19.14 -24.82
C MET A 254 -26.55 20.34 -24.29
N VAL A 255 -27.43 20.08 -23.32
CA VAL A 255 -28.10 21.07 -22.48
C VAL A 255 -27.31 21.27 -21.19
N LEU A 256 -27.19 22.52 -20.76
CA LEU A 256 -26.61 22.98 -19.50
C LEU A 256 -27.73 23.65 -18.68
N LEU A 257 -28.17 23.03 -17.59
CA LEU A 257 -29.11 23.59 -16.63
C LEU A 257 -28.34 24.26 -15.48
N ASN A 258 -28.52 25.56 -15.28
CA ASN A 258 -27.93 26.28 -14.14
C ASN A 258 -28.71 25.97 -12.86
N GLN A 259 -28.04 25.40 -11.84
CA GLN A 259 -28.66 24.97 -10.58
C GLN A 259 -29.04 26.13 -9.64
N ALA A 260 -28.63 27.36 -9.95
CA ALA A 260 -28.90 28.53 -9.12
C ALA A 260 -30.16 29.33 -9.54
N ASN A 261 -30.65 29.14 -10.78
CA ASN A 261 -31.78 29.90 -11.33
C ASN A 261 -32.61 29.15 -12.39
N ASP A 262 -32.43 27.83 -12.52
CA ASP A 262 -33.08 26.95 -13.51
C ASP A 262 -32.88 27.32 -15.01
N GLY A 263 -31.96 28.25 -15.31
CA GLY A 263 -31.69 28.68 -16.69
C GLY A 263 -31.03 27.57 -17.53
N THR A 264 -31.74 27.12 -18.58
CA THR A 264 -31.25 26.09 -19.52
C THR A 264 -30.62 26.69 -20.78
N TYR A 265 -29.39 26.32 -21.10
CA TYR A 265 -28.71 26.67 -22.34
C TYR A 265 -28.48 25.41 -23.20
N TRP A 266 -28.63 25.47 -24.52
CA TRP A 266 -28.48 24.29 -25.39
C TRP A 266 -27.49 24.54 -26.54
N PHE A 267 -26.48 23.66 -26.62
CA PHE A 267 -25.53 23.58 -27.72
C PHE A 267 -25.99 22.45 -28.65
N ASN A 268 -26.31 22.78 -29.91
CA ASN A 268 -26.87 21.87 -30.90
C ASN A 268 -26.01 21.86 -32.17
N ASN A 269 -25.44 20.70 -32.49
CA ASN A 269 -24.43 20.50 -33.53
C ASN A 269 -23.34 21.59 -33.53
N TYR A 270 -22.91 21.98 -32.33
CA TYR A 270 -21.88 23.00 -32.16
C TYR A 270 -20.52 22.32 -32.34
N GLU A 271 -19.85 22.62 -33.45
CA GLU A 271 -18.54 22.09 -33.79
C GLU A 271 -17.44 23.16 -33.67
N VAL A 272 -16.28 22.76 -33.15
CA VAL A 272 -15.03 23.53 -33.14
C VAL A 272 -13.90 22.68 -33.69
N ALA A 273 -13.43 22.99 -34.89
CA ALA A 273 -12.18 22.44 -35.43
C ALA A 273 -11.00 23.33 -35.04
N THR A 274 -9.91 22.71 -34.57
CA THR A 274 -8.65 23.35 -34.16
C THR A 274 -7.50 22.72 -34.92
N VAL A 275 -6.66 23.53 -35.56
CA VAL A 275 -5.41 23.13 -36.22
C VAL A 275 -4.24 23.69 -35.40
N TYR A 276 -3.34 22.81 -34.95
CA TYR A 276 -2.20 23.20 -34.13
C TYR A 276 -0.95 23.46 -35.00
N GLY A 277 -0.35 24.65 -34.86
CA GLY A 277 0.92 25.05 -35.47
C GLY A 277 2.06 25.14 -34.45
N THR A 278 3.23 25.59 -34.90
CA THR A 278 4.46 25.64 -34.10
C THR A 278 4.55 26.85 -33.15
N SER A 279 3.99 28.00 -33.53
CA SER A 279 3.95 29.22 -32.72
C SER A 279 2.52 29.74 -32.45
N SER A 280 1.52 29.14 -33.09
CA SER A 280 0.11 29.52 -32.98
C SER A 280 -0.81 28.32 -33.24
N LEU A 281 -2.09 28.46 -32.89
CA LEU A 281 -3.18 27.58 -33.29
C LEU A 281 -4.25 28.37 -34.06
N THR A 282 -5.03 27.67 -34.88
CA THR A 282 -6.12 28.23 -35.70
C THR A 282 -7.41 27.47 -35.41
N GLN A 283 -8.53 28.19 -35.21
CA GLN A 283 -9.84 27.60 -34.90
C GLN A 283 -10.95 28.08 -35.84
N THR A 284 -11.90 27.18 -36.12
CA THR A 284 -13.17 27.46 -36.80
C THR A 284 -14.32 26.81 -36.05
N MET A 285 -15.37 27.59 -35.80
CA MET A 285 -16.58 27.21 -35.07
C MET A 285 -17.85 27.38 -35.91
N THR A 286 -18.78 26.43 -35.80
CA THR A 286 -20.09 26.43 -36.48
C THR A 286 -21.14 25.69 -35.65
N GLY A 287 -22.43 26.01 -35.79
CA GLY A 287 -23.52 25.25 -35.16
C GLY A 287 -24.61 26.16 -34.61
N ARG A 288 -25.31 25.73 -33.56
CA ARG A 288 -26.39 26.52 -32.94
C ARG A 288 -26.25 26.57 -31.42
N TYR A 289 -26.46 27.77 -30.87
CA TYR A 289 -26.54 28.04 -29.44
C TYR A 289 -27.92 28.61 -29.11
N TYR A 290 -28.59 28.01 -28.13
CA TYR A 290 -29.88 28.46 -27.60
C TYR A 290 -29.67 29.12 -26.23
N ASP A 291 -30.09 30.39 -26.12
CA ASP A 291 -30.19 31.10 -24.85
C ASP A 291 -31.57 30.91 -24.22
N HIS A 292 -31.60 30.64 -22.90
CA HIS A 292 -32.81 30.31 -22.15
C HIS A 292 -33.93 31.35 -22.35
N GLU A 293 -33.59 32.63 -22.26
CA GLU A 293 -34.57 33.72 -22.32
C GLU A 293 -34.73 34.22 -23.76
N GLN A 294 -33.61 34.37 -24.47
CA GLN A 294 -33.55 35.17 -25.70
C GLN A 294 -33.78 34.36 -26.99
N GLY A 295 -33.71 33.03 -26.92
CA GLY A 295 -33.81 32.16 -28.10
C GLY A 295 -32.46 31.82 -28.73
N TYR A 296 -32.47 31.22 -29.92
CA TYR A 296 -31.26 30.69 -30.55
C TYR A 296 -30.62 31.59 -31.60
N VAL A 297 -29.29 31.47 -31.70
CA VAL A 297 -28.48 32.03 -32.78
C VAL A 297 -27.72 30.93 -33.51
N ASP A 298 -27.62 31.06 -34.83
CA ASP A 298 -26.78 30.21 -35.67
C ASP A 298 -25.36 30.78 -35.75
N LEU A 299 -24.39 29.98 -35.30
CA LEU A 299 -22.97 30.32 -35.23
C LEU A 299 -22.26 29.97 -36.54
N THR A 300 -21.45 30.90 -37.05
CA THR A 300 -20.52 30.62 -38.16
C THR A 300 -19.28 31.50 -38.10
N THR A 301 -18.11 30.87 -38.17
CA THR A 301 -16.83 31.57 -38.33
C THR A 301 -16.71 32.15 -39.74
N ARG A 302 -16.50 33.47 -39.83
CA ARG A 302 -16.28 34.19 -41.11
C ARG A 302 -14.81 34.22 -41.51
N THR A 303 -13.90 34.38 -40.55
CA THR A 303 -12.45 34.19 -40.75
C THR A 303 -11.86 33.41 -39.56
N PRO A 304 -10.99 32.41 -39.80
CA PRO A 304 -10.48 31.56 -38.72
C PRO A 304 -9.81 32.34 -37.58
N LEU A 305 -10.10 31.96 -36.34
CA LEU A 305 -9.52 32.57 -35.15
C LEU A 305 -8.09 32.06 -34.98
N VAL A 306 -7.09 32.95 -35.01
CA VAL A 306 -5.69 32.58 -34.81
C VAL A 306 -5.22 33.08 -33.46
N ALA A 307 -4.63 32.20 -32.64
CA ALA A 307 -4.07 32.55 -31.33
C ALA A 307 -2.60 32.13 -31.26
N VAL A 308 -1.72 33.09 -30.93
CA VAL A 308 -0.29 32.86 -30.68
C VAL A 308 -0.10 32.27 -29.28
N TYR A 309 0.78 31.28 -29.12
CA TYR A 309 1.04 30.70 -27.79
C TYR A 309 1.56 31.76 -26.81
N GLY A 310 1.06 31.75 -25.57
CA GLY A 310 1.32 32.79 -24.57
C GLY A 310 0.35 33.97 -24.62
N SER A 311 -0.32 34.23 -25.75
CA SER A 311 -1.37 35.26 -25.82
C SER A 311 -2.60 34.89 -25.00
N GLN A 312 -3.21 35.90 -24.38
CA GLN A 312 -4.52 35.77 -23.70
C GLN A 312 -5.71 35.97 -24.66
N TRP A 313 -5.45 36.37 -25.92
CA TRP A 313 -6.43 36.80 -26.93
C TRP A 313 -6.09 36.18 -28.31
N PRO A 314 -7.06 35.88 -29.20
CA PRO A 314 -6.77 35.64 -30.61
C PRO A 314 -6.19 36.91 -31.24
N SER A 315 -5.11 36.77 -32.01
CA SER A 315 -4.46 37.91 -32.67
C SER A 315 -5.18 38.35 -33.96
N GLN A 316 -6.09 37.53 -34.50
CA GLN A 316 -6.99 37.86 -35.60
C GLN A 316 -8.14 36.83 -35.70
N GLY A 317 -9.28 37.23 -36.26
CA GLY A 317 -10.38 36.31 -36.63
C GLY A 317 -11.77 36.96 -36.56
N SER A 318 -12.81 36.28 -37.05
CA SER A 318 -14.19 36.79 -37.06
C SER A 318 -15.22 35.66 -36.89
N LEU A 319 -16.13 35.83 -35.92
CA LEU A 319 -17.15 34.85 -35.55
C LEU A 319 -18.54 35.51 -35.49
N ALA A 320 -19.50 35.02 -36.29
CA ALA A 320 -20.83 35.61 -36.43
C ALA A 320 -21.94 34.73 -35.85
N PHE A 321 -22.99 35.38 -35.33
CA PHE A 321 -24.13 34.83 -34.60
C PHE A 321 -25.41 35.37 -35.25
N SER A 322 -26.05 34.58 -36.11
CA SER A 322 -27.22 34.99 -36.89
C SER A 322 -28.52 34.77 -36.11
N GLY A 323 -29.39 35.77 -36.08
CA GLY A 323 -30.74 35.71 -35.53
C GLY A 323 -31.83 35.93 -36.59
N THR A 324 -33.02 36.24 -36.12
CA THR A 324 -34.21 36.49 -36.96
C THR A 324 -34.05 37.72 -37.87
N ASN A 325 -34.78 37.69 -39.00
CA ASN A 325 -34.90 38.83 -39.92
C ASN A 325 -33.54 39.37 -40.40
N ASN A 326 -32.59 38.46 -40.70
CA ASN A 326 -31.20 38.73 -41.09
C ASN A 326 -30.31 39.41 -40.04
N ARG A 327 -30.83 39.82 -38.88
CA ARG A 327 -30.07 40.49 -37.82
C ARG A 327 -28.98 39.56 -37.26
N TRP A 328 -27.82 40.11 -36.92
CA TRP A 328 -26.68 39.31 -36.45
C TRP A 328 -25.84 40.06 -35.42
N ALA A 329 -25.16 39.32 -34.55
CA ALA A 329 -24.04 39.80 -33.74
C ALA A 329 -22.72 39.18 -34.26
N ARG A 330 -21.58 39.84 -34.04
CA ARG A 330 -20.27 39.39 -34.52
C ARG A 330 -19.15 39.77 -33.54
N LEU A 331 -18.20 38.86 -33.33
CA LEU A 331 -16.95 39.09 -32.63
C LEU A 331 -15.83 39.17 -33.66
N ASP A 332 -15.20 40.34 -33.80
CA ASP A 332 -14.01 40.55 -34.65
C ASP A 332 -12.78 40.79 -33.77
N PHE A 333 -11.80 39.90 -33.89
CA PHE A 333 -10.56 39.90 -33.11
C PHE A 333 -9.41 40.51 -33.93
N GLN A 334 -8.56 41.30 -33.26
CA GLN A 334 -7.30 41.84 -33.75
C GLN A 334 -6.21 41.69 -32.69
N ALA A 335 -4.97 42.09 -33.00
CA ALA A 335 -3.81 41.86 -32.12
C ALA A 335 -3.92 42.47 -30.70
N THR A 336 -4.69 43.55 -30.54
CA THR A 336 -4.89 44.27 -29.26
C THR A 336 -6.33 44.72 -29.01
N THR A 337 -7.28 44.38 -29.89
CA THR A 337 -8.69 44.78 -29.78
C THR A 337 -9.64 43.61 -30.06
N LEU A 338 -10.79 43.65 -29.39
CA LEU A 338 -12.00 42.92 -29.76
C LEU A 338 -13.09 43.93 -30.06
N GLN A 339 -13.78 43.75 -31.19
CA GLN A 339 -15.00 44.48 -31.49
C GLN A 339 -16.19 43.51 -31.40
N VAL A 340 -17.25 43.91 -30.69
CA VAL A 340 -18.58 43.28 -30.81
C VAL A 340 -19.43 44.19 -31.68
N LEU A 341 -19.90 43.67 -32.80
CA LEU A 341 -20.69 44.42 -33.79
C LEU A 341 -22.07 43.77 -33.93
N ALA A 342 -23.10 44.57 -34.19
CA ALA A 342 -24.45 44.07 -34.43
C ALA A 342 -25.20 44.84 -35.53
N ASP A 343 -25.87 44.05 -36.36
CA ASP A 343 -26.96 44.42 -37.25
C ASP A 343 -28.26 44.19 -36.48
N THR A 344 -28.99 45.27 -36.23
CA THR A 344 -30.14 45.31 -35.31
C THR A 344 -31.45 45.63 -36.01
N ASP A 345 -31.43 46.03 -37.27
CA ASP A 345 -32.63 46.21 -38.09
C ASP A 345 -32.84 45.09 -39.14
N GLY A 346 -31.76 44.56 -39.74
CA GLY A 346 -31.73 43.47 -40.71
C GLY A 346 -31.20 43.83 -42.12
N ASP A 347 -30.69 45.05 -42.36
CA ASP A 347 -30.26 45.50 -43.69
C ASP A 347 -28.88 45.00 -44.18
N GLY A 348 -28.06 44.45 -43.27
CA GLY A 348 -26.70 43.97 -43.55
C GLY A 348 -25.57 44.91 -43.12
N ALA A 349 -25.86 46.12 -42.63
CA ALA A 349 -24.90 47.08 -42.11
C ALA A 349 -24.54 46.80 -40.63
N THR A 350 -24.18 47.82 -39.86
CA THR A 350 -23.86 47.69 -38.43
C THR A 350 -24.38 48.92 -37.71
N ASP A 351 -25.47 48.75 -36.97
CA ASP A 351 -26.15 49.83 -36.24
C ASP A 351 -25.50 50.08 -34.88
N TRP A 352 -24.98 49.00 -34.29
CA TRP A 352 -24.47 48.98 -32.94
C TRP A 352 -23.10 48.31 -32.92
N GLN A 353 -22.14 48.91 -32.22
CA GLN A 353 -20.81 48.35 -32.05
C GLN A 353 -20.19 48.82 -30.74
N VAL A 354 -19.32 47.98 -30.18
CA VAL A 354 -18.42 48.32 -29.09
C VAL A 354 -17.01 47.86 -29.45
N GLU A 355 -16.02 48.69 -29.15
CA GLU A 355 -14.61 48.31 -29.23
C GLU A 355 -14.04 48.18 -27.82
N ARG A 356 -13.23 47.13 -27.62
CA ARG A 356 -12.60 46.78 -26.34
C ARG A 356 -11.10 46.64 -26.60
N THR A 357 -10.31 47.60 -26.12
CA THR A 357 -8.84 47.67 -26.32
C THR A 357 -8.08 47.28 -25.07
N SER A 358 -6.99 46.52 -25.21
CA SER A 358 -6.05 46.28 -24.11
C SER A 358 -4.98 47.39 -24.05
N ASN A 359 -4.97 48.17 -22.98
CA ASN A 359 -3.99 49.26 -22.77
C ASN A 359 -2.65 48.75 -22.22
N VAL A 360 -2.10 47.68 -22.81
CA VAL A 360 -0.81 47.09 -22.42
C VAL A 360 0.06 46.91 -23.66
N THR A 361 0.89 47.91 -23.94
CA THR A 361 2.25 47.62 -24.43
C THR A 361 3.04 47.16 -23.21
N PRO A 362 3.49 45.90 -23.14
CA PRO A 362 4.26 45.44 -21.98
C PRO A 362 5.56 46.25 -21.85
N PRO A 363 6.01 46.59 -20.64
CA PRO A 363 7.44 46.80 -20.43
C PRO A 363 8.19 45.51 -20.83
N VAL A 364 9.48 45.63 -21.16
CA VAL A 364 10.32 44.43 -21.37
C VAL A 364 10.67 43.88 -19.99
N ASN A 365 9.73 43.14 -19.42
CA ASN A 365 9.80 42.58 -18.08
C ASN A 365 10.95 41.57 -17.99
N THR A 366 11.86 41.79 -17.05
CA THR A 366 12.91 40.84 -16.69
C THR A 366 12.29 39.67 -15.94
N ALA A 367 12.57 38.43 -16.31
CA ALA A 367 12.01 37.30 -15.58
C ALA A 367 12.57 37.24 -14.13
N PRO A 368 11.73 37.06 -13.10
CA PRO A 368 12.14 37.16 -11.72
C PRO A 368 12.93 35.90 -11.32
N VAL A 369 13.67 36.00 -10.23
CA VAL A 369 14.51 34.91 -9.72
C VAL A 369 13.85 34.33 -8.46
N ALA A 370 13.41 33.07 -8.55
CA ALA A 370 13.06 32.30 -7.37
C ALA A 370 14.32 31.90 -6.60
N ASN A 371 14.24 31.90 -5.28
CA ASN A 371 15.21 31.31 -4.37
C ASN A 371 14.41 30.50 -3.35
N ALA A 372 14.56 29.18 -3.33
CA ALA A 372 13.78 28.26 -2.49
C ALA A 372 14.38 28.07 -1.07
N GLY A 373 15.50 28.74 -0.77
CA GLY A 373 16.27 28.52 0.45
C GLY A 373 17.14 27.26 0.41
N PRO A 374 17.96 27.03 1.45
CA PRO A 374 18.84 25.87 1.53
C PRO A 374 18.08 24.57 1.82
N ASP A 375 18.62 23.45 1.34
CA ASP A 375 18.17 22.10 1.69
C ASP A 375 18.07 21.91 3.22
N GLN A 376 17.06 21.17 3.66
CA GLN A 376 16.74 20.95 5.07
C GLN A 376 16.78 19.46 5.42
N THR A 377 17.19 19.15 6.65
CA THR A 377 16.99 17.84 7.26
C THR A 377 16.14 18.02 8.51
N VAL A 378 15.03 17.29 8.58
CA VAL A 378 13.99 17.45 9.60
C VAL A 378 13.49 16.10 10.08
N SER A 379 12.95 16.07 11.29
CA SER A 379 12.27 14.89 11.82
C SER A 379 10.87 14.72 11.24
N GLN A 380 10.42 13.47 11.08
CA GLN A 380 9.01 13.18 10.84
C GLN A 380 8.14 13.84 11.94
N TYR A 381 7.00 14.38 11.52
CA TYR A 381 6.06 15.21 12.30
C TYR A 381 6.58 16.59 12.75
N ALA A 382 7.79 17.00 12.39
CA ALA A 382 8.20 18.40 12.55
C ALA A 382 7.46 19.32 11.57
N THR A 383 7.24 20.57 11.97
CA THR A 383 6.80 21.64 11.06
C THR A 383 8.00 22.13 10.26
N VAL A 384 7.97 21.90 8.96
CA VAL A 384 8.94 22.42 8.00
C VAL A 384 8.57 23.85 7.66
N HIS A 385 9.54 24.77 7.71
CA HIS A 385 9.39 26.15 7.29
C HIS A 385 10.30 26.41 6.09
N LEU A 386 9.72 26.78 4.95
CA LEU A 386 10.49 27.14 3.76
C LEU A 386 10.62 28.67 3.72
N ASP A 387 11.72 29.19 3.16
CA ASP A 387 11.93 30.62 3.04
C ASP A 387 12.29 31.00 1.61
N GLY A 388 11.29 31.57 0.92
CA GLY A 388 11.39 32.12 -0.42
C GLY A 388 11.67 33.62 -0.44
N SER A 389 11.82 34.29 0.71
CA SER A 389 11.91 35.76 0.80
C SER A 389 13.18 36.36 0.16
N ALA A 390 14.18 35.53 -0.12
CA ALA A 390 15.36 35.87 -0.91
C ALA A 390 15.13 35.84 -2.43
N SER A 391 13.90 35.56 -2.89
CA SER A 391 13.50 35.71 -4.29
C SER A 391 13.45 37.19 -4.68
N SER A 392 13.86 37.52 -5.90
CA SER A 392 14.01 38.92 -6.35
C SER A 392 13.49 39.13 -7.75
N ASP A 393 12.73 40.20 -7.96
CA ASP A 393 12.56 40.80 -9.28
C ASP A 393 13.63 41.87 -9.54
N ALA A 394 13.97 42.09 -10.82
CA ALA A 394 14.98 43.05 -11.24
C ALA A 394 14.42 44.44 -11.62
N ASP A 395 13.16 44.50 -12.04
CA ASP A 395 12.46 45.75 -12.38
C ASP A 395 11.77 46.39 -11.15
N GLY A 396 11.58 45.59 -10.08
CA GLY A 396 11.08 45.98 -8.76
C GLY A 396 9.63 45.57 -8.49
N ASP A 397 9.05 44.70 -9.31
CA ASP A 397 7.62 44.37 -9.26
C ASP A 397 7.25 43.40 -8.12
N PRO A 398 6.01 43.45 -7.58
CA PRO A 398 5.63 42.70 -6.39
C PRO A 398 5.48 41.19 -6.65
N LEU A 399 6.41 40.39 -6.12
CA LEU A 399 6.39 38.94 -6.27
C LEU A 399 5.20 38.27 -5.56
N THR A 400 4.47 37.46 -6.33
CA THR A 400 3.59 36.40 -5.84
C THR A 400 4.34 35.06 -5.88
N TYR A 401 4.06 34.17 -4.93
CA TYR A 401 4.81 32.93 -4.75
C TYR A 401 3.95 31.73 -5.14
N THR A 402 4.57 30.64 -5.57
CA THR A 402 3.88 29.36 -5.81
C THR A 402 4.82 28.21 -5.49
N TRP A 403 4.55 27.55 -4.37
CA TRP A 403 5.25 26.36 -3.93
C TRP A 403 4.53 25.11 -4.39
N THR A 404 5.27 24.16 -4.97
CA THR A 404 4.75 22.89 -5.46
C THR A 404 5.67 21.74 -5.03
N LEU A 405 5.10 20.62 -4.58
CA LEU A 405 5.89 19.40 -4.40
C LEU A 405 6.13 18.75 -5.77
N VAL A 406 7.39 18.42 -6.06
CA VAL A 406 7.81 17.74 -7.31
C VAL A 406 7.83 16.24 -7.13
N SER A 407 8.39 15.79 -6.00
CA SER A 407 8.46 14.39 -5.60
C SER A 407 8.52 14.29 -4.07
N GLY A 408 8.03 13.19 -3.53
CA GLY A 408 8.09 12.88 -2.10
C GLY A 408 7.43 11.55 -1.80
N PRO A 409 7.61 11.01 -0.58
CA PRO A 409 6.94 9.78 -0.12
C PRO A 409 5.43 10.00 0.12
N ALA A 410 4.99 11.25 0.25
CA ALA A 410 3.60 11.68 0.36
C ALA A 410 3.44 13.12 -0.17
N TYR A 411 2.20 13.62 -0.30
CA TYR A 411 1.88 14.98 -0.75
C TYR A 411 1.22 15.81 0.37
N PRO A 412 1.98 16.31 1.36
CA PRO A 412 1.45 17.12 2.45
C PRO A 412 0.93 18.48 1.96
N ALA A 413 -0.18 18.94 2.56
CA ALA A 413 -0.75 20.24 2.26
C ALA A 413 0.13 21.38 2.80
N LEU A 414 0.56 22.27 1.91
CA LEU A 414 1.36 23.45 2.25
C LEU A 414 0.46 24.58 2.80
N THR A 415 0.58 24.86 4.09
CA THR A 415 0.01 26.06 4.71
C THR A 415 0.73 27.28 4.16
N GLY A 416 -0.03 28.22 3.57
CA GLY A 416 0.56 29.43 2.99
C GLY A 416 1.33 29.21 1.66
N ALA A 417 1.00 28.16 0.88
CA ALA A 417 1.67 27.79 -0.38
C ALA A 417 1.86 28.90 -1.44
N ALA A 418 1.10 30.01 -1.33
CA ALA A 418 1.18 31.18 -2.20
C ALA A 418 1.97 32.36 -1.59
N THR A 419 2.70 32.13 -0.49
CA THR A 419 3.45 33.15 0.26
C THR A 419 4.96 32.90 0.21
N ALA A 420 5.75 33.89 0.63
CA ALA A 420 7.19 33.76 0.75
C ALA A 420 7.62 32.69 1.77
N ALA A 421 6.85 32.45 2.84
CA ALA A 421 7.23 31.57 3.93
C ALA A 421 6.13 30.54 4.27
N PRO A 422 5.91 29.52 3.42
CA PRO A 422 4.95 28.46 3.68
C PRO A 422 5.48 27.47 4.74
N SER A 423 4.59 26.63 5.25
CA SER A 423 4.96 25.49 6.09
C SER A 423 4.12 24.24 5.83
N PHE A 424 4.65 23.08 6.20
CA PHE A 424 3.91 21.82 6.23
C PHE A 424 4.40 20.93 7.39
N VAL A 425 3.58 19.96 7.80
CA VAL A 425 3.99 18.94 8.78
C VAL A 425 4.55 17.74 8.02
N ALA A 426 5.77 17.32 8.36
CA ALA A 426 6.50 16.26 7.70
C ALA A 426 6.00 14.84 8.07
N THR A 427 4.77 14.48 7.69
CA THR A 427 4.09 13.28 8.22
C THR A 427 4.60 11.93 7.71
N THR A 428 5.50 11.87 6.72
CA THR A 428 6.04 10.61 6.16
C THR A 428 7.56 10.71 6.02
N GLN A 429 8.29 9.65 6.35
CA GLN A 429 9.75 9.59 6.16
C GLN A 429 10.12 9.55 4.68
N GLY A 430 11.16 10.29 4.28
CA GLY A 430 11.76 10.26 2.95
C GLY A 430 12.17 11.64 2.43
N THR A 431 12.69 11.68 1.22
CA THR A 431 13.16 12.91 0.58
C THR A 431 12.03 13.59 -0.19
N TYR A 432 11.68 14.80 0.22
CA TYR A 432 10.73 15.67 -0.49
C TYR A 432 11.51 16.69 -1.31
N VAL A 433 11.17 16.86 -2.59
CA VAL A 433 11.71 17.94 -3.43
C VAL A 433 10.60 18.95 -3.66
N LEU A 434 10.67 20.08 -2.97
CA LEU A 434 9.74 21.20 -3.14
C LEU A 434 10.34 22.20 -4.13
N ARG A 435 9.47 22.87 -4.88
CA ARG A 435 9.83 23.77 -5.96
C ARG A 435 9.08 25.07 -5.84
N LEU A 436 9.83 26.17 -5.76
CA LEU A 436 9.32 27.52 -5.82
C LEU A 436 9.37 28.04 -7.26
N THR A 437 8.26 28.64 -7.70
CA THR A 437 8.25 29.64 -8.77
C THR A 437 7.66 30.94 -8.23
N VAL A 438 8.22 32.08 -8.63
CA VAL A 438 7.66 33.40 -8.33
C VAL A 438 7.12 34.06 -9.61
N TYR A 439 6.11 34.90 -9.46
CA TYR A 439 5.43 35.61 -10.55
C TYR A 439 5.25 37.08 -10.17
N ASP A 440 5.78 37.96 -11.01
CA ASP A 440 5.87 39.42 -10.80
C ASP A 440 4.57 40.19 -11.17
N GLY A 441 3.65 39.56 -11.92
CA GLY A 441 2.45 40.18 -12.51
C GLY A 441 2.37 40.07 -14.04
N ASN A 442 3.49 39.79 -14.69
CA ASN A 442 3.72 39.70 -16.13
C ASN A 442 4.36 38.34 -16.53
N SER A 443 5.35 37.84 -15.77
CA SER A 443 6.19 36.69 -16.09
C SER A 443 6.49 35.78 -14.88
N THR A 444 6.82 34.51 -15.14
CA THR A 444 7.17 33.52 -14.10
C THR A 444 8.67 33.23 -14.14
N SER A 445 9.27 33.09 -12.96
CA SER A 445 10.67 32.72 -12.80
C SER A 445 11.03 31.38 -13.44
N GLN A 446 12.32 31.13 -13.66
CA GLN A 446 12.79 29.74 -13.60
C GLN A 446 12.53 29.18 -12.19
N ALA A 447 12.24 27.89 -12.13
CA ALA A 447 11.87 27.25 -10.87
C ALA A 447 13.11 26.85 -10.09
N ASP A 448 13.16 27.22 -8.80
CA ASP A 448 14.20 26.77 -7.87
C ASP A 448 13.66 25.66 -6.96
N THR A 449 14.53 24.83 -6.40
CA THR A 449 14.14 23.63 -5.65
C THR A 449 14.87 23.51 -4.32
N VAL A 450 14.12 23.20 -3.27
CA VAL A 450 14.63 22.85 -1.94
C VAL A 450 14.31 21.40 -1.62
N THR A 451 15.34 20.67 -1.20
CA THR A 451 15.25 19.28 -0.75
C THR A 451 15.01 19.26 0.76
N VAL A 452 13.94 18.59 1.19
CA VAL A 452 13.63 18.37 2.60
C VAL A 452 13.74 16.88 2.87
N THR A 453 14.85 16.49 3.48
CA THR A 453 15.07 15.12 3.95
C THR A 453 14.34 14.93 5.28
N VAL A 454 13.21 14.23 5.24
CA VAL A 454 12.47 13.84 6.43
C VAL A 454 13.04 12.52 6.94
N THR A 455 13.86 12.59 7.98
CA THR A 455 14.30 11.42 8.75
C THR A 455 13.10 10.82 9.51
N PRO A 456 13.22 9.64 10.15
CA PRO A 456 12.30 9.26 11.21
C PRO A 456 12.11 10.40 12.22
N PRO A 457 11.08 10.36 13.09
CA PRO A 457 11.01 11.32 14.17
C PRO A 457 12.29 11.18 14.98
N THR A 458 13.03 12.26 15.24
CA THR A 458 13.89 12.28 16.43
C THR A 458 12.96 12.38 17.63
N ALA A 459 12.37 11.23 17.95
CA ALA A 459 12.61 10.68 19.26
C ALA A 459 14.05 11.06 19.66
N SER A 460 14.17 11.84 20.73
CA SER A 460 15.08 11.37 21.76
C SER A 460 14.75 9.88 21.91
N ASN A 461 15.69 9.00 21.63
CA ASN A 461 15.61 7.64 22.14
C ASN A 461 16.29 7.70 23.52
N PRO A 462 15.59 8.16 24.59
CA PRO A 462 16.14 7.95 25.91
C PRO A 462 16.28 6.45 26.10
N ALA A 463 17.31 6.02 26.80
CA ALA A 463 17.48 4.63 27.17
C ALA A 463 16.50 4.24 28.31
N PHE A 464 15.20 4.49 28.11
CA PHE A 464 14.12 4.09 29.01
C PHE A 464 13.07 3.17 28.36
N ILE A 465 13.10 2.94 27.04
CA ILE A 465 12.35 1.85 26.40
C ILE A 465 13.35 0.93 25.69
N THR A 466 13.22 -0.36 25.97
CA THR A 466 14.10 -1.45 25.54
C THR A 466 13.25 -2.66 25.18
N GLN A 467 13.50 -3.28 24.02
CA GLN A 467 12.83 -4.55 23.69
C GLN A 467 13.53 -5.68 24.44
N GLN A 468 12.83 -6.31 25.38
CA GLN A 468 13.37 -7.40 26.21
C GLN A 468 13.20 -8.76 25.54
N TRP A 469 12.04 -9.01 24.90
CA TRP A 469 11.73 -10.31 24.30
C TRP A 469 10.80 -10.20 23.09
N GLN A 470 10.75 -11.27 22.30
CA GLN A 470 9.81 -11.46 21.20
C GLN A 470 9.59 -12.95 20.91
N TYR A 471 8.40 -13.30 20.44
CA TYR A 471 8.04 -14.65 19.99
C TYR A 471 7.18 -14.55 18.72
N GLY A 472 7.61 -15.17 17.63
CA GLY A 472 6.91 -15.12 16.34
C GLY A 472 6.44 -16.46 15.80
N ILE A 473 5.43 -16.40 14.94
CA ILE A 473 4.96 -17.57 14.20
C ILE A 473 6.06 -18.09 13.27
N TYR A 474 6.08 -19.41 13.08
CA TYR A 474 7.06 -20.07 12.20
C TYR A 474 6.82 -19.71 10.72
N GLY A 475 5.62 -19.26 10.33
CA GLY A 475 5.28 -18.80 8.98
C GLY A 475 5.09 -19.95 7.98
N THR A 476 4.93 -19.62 6.71
CA THR A 476 4.72 -20.63 5.65
C THR A 476 5.98 -20.81 4.77
N TYR A 477 6.06 -21.93 4.04
CA TYR A 477 7.25 -22.33 3.27
C TYR A 477 8.54 -22.26 4.10
N ILE A 478 8.50 -22.80 5.32
CA ILE A 478 9.63 -22.77 6.25
C ILE A 478 10.87 -23.36 5.56
N GLY A 479 12.05 -22.81 5.83
CA GLY A 479 13.33 -23.29 5.28
C GLY A 479 13.55 -23.11 3.78
N GLN A 480 12.58 -22.58 3.01
CA GLN A 480 12.67 -22.53 1.54
C GLN A 480 13.80 -21.65 1.01
N ALA A 481 14.06 -20.51 1.65
CA ALA A 481 15.18 -19.63 1.34
C ALA A 481 16.45 -20.01 2.12
N GLY A 482 16.33 -20.79 3.19
CA GLY A 482 17.46 -21.36 3.91
C GLY A 482 17.03 -22.12 5.16
N LEU A 483 17.60 -23.30 5.35
CA LEU A 483 17.55 -24.09 6.58
C LEU A 483 18.98 -24.56 6.86
N TYR A 484 19.49 -24.25 8.04
CA TYR A 484 20.88 -24.54 8.44
C TYR A 484 20.95 -24.89 9.93
N THR A 485 22.09 -25.45 10.33
CA THR A 485 22.48 -25.57 11.73
C THR A 485 23.98 -25.32 11.88
N THR A 486 24.36 -24.55 12.91
CA THR A 486 25.74 -24.20 13.30
C THR A 486 25.74 -23.74 14.76
N ASP A 487 26.89 -23.74 15.43
CA ASP A 487 27.08 -23.13 16.76
C ASP A 487 27.25 -21.61 16.57
N LEU A 488 26.13 -20.87 16.62
CA LEU A 488 26.04 -19.50 16.09
C LEU A 488 26.52 -18.46 17.11
N ASP A 489 26.26 -18.69 18.41
CA ASP A 489 26.81 -17.85 19.48
C ASP A 489 28.12 -18.37 20.10
N GLY A 490 28.51 -19.62 19.84
CA GLY A 490 29.72 -20.23 20.36
C GLY A 490 29.59 -20.75 21.80
N ASP A 491 28.38 -21.07 22.27
CA ASP A 491 28.19 -21.80 23.54
C ASP A 491 28.52 -23.30 23.43
N GLY A 492 28.60 -23.84 22.20
CA GLY A 492 28.88 -25.24 21.89
C GLY A 492 27.65 -26.06 21.52
N THR A 493 26.46 -25.45 21.51
CA THR A 493 25.18 -26.08 21.14
C THR A 493 24.70 -25.56 19.79
N PRO A 494 24.56 -26.40 18.75
CA PRO A 494 24.12 -25.91 17.45
C PRO A 494 22.68 -25.38 17.43
N GLU A 495 22.54 -24.16 16.91
CA GLU A 495 21.27 -23.55 16.53
C GLU A 495 20.64 -24.22 15.32
N VAL A 496 19.35 -24.03 15.13
CA VAL A 496 18.67 -24.16 13.83
C VAL A 496 18.29 -22.78 13.32
N ILE A 497 18.77 -22.42 12.14
CA ILE A 497 18.48 -21.15 11.46
C ILE A 497 17.54 -21.45 10.29
N ALA A 498 16.36 -20.82 10.27
CA ALA A 498 15.36 -21.05 9.23
C ALA A 498 14.71 -19.76 8.71
N SER A 499 14.56 -19.67 7.39
CA SER A 499 13.71 -18.68 6.73
C SER A 499 12.22 -19.02 6.86
N SER A 500 11.34 -18.02 6.84
CA SER A 500 9.93 -18.22 6.49
C SER A 500 9.40 -17.14 5.54
N PHE A 501 8.49 -17.57 4.66
CA PHE A 501 7.91 -16.75 3.63
C PHE A 501 6.55 -16.20 4.08
N ALA A 502 6.30 -14.93 3.74
CA ALA A 502 4.95 -14.35 3.76
C ALA A 502 4.78 -13.30 2.65
N GLY A 503 5.62 -13.36 1.59
CA GLY A 503 5.77 -12.26 0.64
C GLY A 503 6.29 -11.00 1.33
N ALA A 504 5.54 -9.91 1.28
CA ALA A 504 5.78 -8.73 2.12
C ALA A 504 5.40 -9.07 3.57
N GLY A 505 6.41 -9.22 4.43
CA GLY A 505 6.29 -9.84 5.76
C GLY A 505 7.15 -11.10 5.94
N SER A 506 8.02 -11.44 4.98
CA SER A 506 8.99 -12.55 5.14
C SER A 506 9.95 -12.28 6.31
N ALA A 507 10.47 -13.33 6.94
CA ALA A 507 11.33 -13.25 8.11
C ALA A 507 12.26 -14.47 8.22
N TRP A 508 13.12 -14.48 9.24
CA TRP A 508 13.89 -15.66 9.65
C TRP A 508 14.03 -15.71 11.17
N TYR A 509 14.42 -16.87 11.70
CA TYR A 509 14.55 -17.08 13.13
C TYR A 509 15.62 -18.10 13.47
N VAL A 510 16.00 -18.07 14.75
CA VAL A 510 16.98 -18.92 15.40
C VAL A 510 16.26 -19.74 16.48
N VAL A 511 16.47 -21.05 16.47
CA VAL A 511 15.84 -22.02 17.37
C VAL A 511 16.92 -22.86 18.06
N ARG A 512 16.90 -22.95 19.39
CA ARG A 512 17.88 -23.66 20.22
C ARG A 512 17.24 -24.83 20.97
N LYS A 513 17.98 -25.92 21.16
CA LYS A 513 17.56 -27.03 22.03
C LYS A 513 17.49 -26.59 23.49
N ASN A 514 16.39 -26.88 24.17
CA ASN A 514 16.18 -26.47 25.56
C ASN A 514 16.48 -27.61 26.57
N ALA A 515 16.54 -27.27 27.85
CA ALA A 515 16.89 -28.18 28.93
C ALA A 515 15.87 -29.32 29.18
N SER A 516 14.65 -29.26 28.61
CA SER A 516 13.67 -30.35 28.65
C SER A 516 13.74 -31.29 27.44
N GLY A 517 14.65 -31.02 26.49
CA GLY A 517 14.82 -31.80 25.26
C GLY A 517 13.89 -31.36 24.12
N GLY A 518 13.10 -30.30 24.32
CA GLY A 518 12.42 -29.59 23.24
C GLY A 518 13.32 -28.56 22.57
N TYR A 519 12.72 -27.73 21.72
CA TYR A 519 13.39 -26.60 21.07
C TYR A 519 12.52 -25.34 21.16
N ASP A 520 13.17 -24.20 21.43
CA ASP A 520 12.53 -22.89 21.59
C ASP A 520 13.08 -21.87 20.59
N GLN A 521 12.23 -20.94 20.15
CA GLN A 521 12.63 -19.82 19.29
C GLN A 521 13.31 -18.75 20.17
N VAL A 522 14.63 -18.64 20.07
CA VAL A 522 15.42 -17.70 20.88
C VAL A 522 15.55 -16.32 20.24
N TRP A 523 15.41 -16.22 18.92
CA TRP A 523 15.43 -14.95 18.20
C TRP A 523 14.67 -14.99 16.88
N ARG A 524 14.23 -13.82 16.39
CA ARG A 524 13.57 -13.63 15.10
C ARG A 524 13.94 -12.28 14.48
N SER A 525 14.05 -12.23 13.16
CA SER A 525 14.29 -11.00 12.41
C SER A 525 13.12 -10.02 12.48
N PRO A 526 13.35 -8.74 12.15
CA PRO A 526 12.30 -7.85 11.66
C PRO A 526 11.55 -8.45 10.46
N LEU A 527 10.36 -7.93 10.19
CA LEU A 527 9.58 -8.27 8.99
C LEU A 527 10.15 -7.54 7.77
N TYR A 528 10.63 -8.27 6.77
CA TYR A 528 11.07 -7.68 5.51
C TYR A 528 9.87 -7.43 4.60
N GLY A 529 9.72 -6.19 4.11
CA GLY A 529 8.67 -5.81 3.15
C GLY A 529 8.84 -6.41 1.75
N VAL A 530 9.90 -7.18 1.54
CA VAL A 530 10.29 -7.86 0.30
C VAL A 530 10.63 -9.31 0.65
N THR A 531 10.34 -10.24 -0.28
CA THR A 531 10.70 -11.65 -0.19
C THR A 531 12.19 -11.86 0.13
N ILE A 532 12.50 -12.68 1.13
CA ILE A 532 13.84 -13.26 1.30
C ILE A 532 14.03 -14.31 0.18
N VAL A 533 15.05 -14.13 -0.66
CA VAL A 533 15.42 -15.07 -1.72
C VAL A 533 16.29 -16.19 -1.17
N ARG A 534 17.28 -15.85 -0.33
CA ARG A 534 18.17 -16.83 0.29
C ARG A 534 18.74 -16.32 1.61
N ILE A 535 19.00 -17.26 2.51
CA ILE A 535 19.87 -17.11 3.67
C ILE A 535 21.14 -17.91 3.41
N LEU A 536 22.28 -17.40 3.85
CA LEU A 536 23.57 -18.08 3.86
C LEU A 536 24.21 -17.90 5.24
N LEU A 537 25.06 -18.86 5.63
CA LEU A 537 25.94 -18.76 6.78
C LEU A 537 27.39 -18.68 6.27
N ALA A 538 28.16 -17.72 6.77
CA ALA A 538 29.60 -17.62 6.60
C ALA A 538 30.16 -16.52 7.51
N ASP A 539 31.38 -16.66 7.99
CA ASP A 539 32.14 -15.56 8.61
C ASP A 539 32.29 -14.37 7.62
N MET A 540 31.63 -13.25 7.90
CA MET A 540 31.69 -12.01 7.10
C MET A 540 32.39 -10.86 7.85
N ASN A 541 32.77 -11.07 9.11
CA ASN A 541 33.34 -10.05 10.00
C ASN A 541 34.84 -10.29 10.31
N GLY A 542 35.32 -11.54 10.20
CA GLY A 542 36.69 -11.98 10.43
C GLY A 542 36.98 -12.54 11.84
N ASP A 543 35.97 -12.84 12.65
CA ASP A 543 36.13 -13.37 14.03
C ASP A 543 36.21 -14.90 14.13
N GLY A 544 35.87 -15.61 13.04
CA GLY A 544 35.91 -17.07 12.96
C GLY A 544 34.60 -17.80 13.30
N LYS A 545 33.47 -17.09 13.42
CA LYS A 545 32.11 -17.67 13.54
C LYS A 545 31.26 -17.33 12.32
N ASP A 546 30.16 -18.07 12.13
CA ASP A 546 29.23 -17.83 11.02
C ASP A 546 28.36 -16.59 11.25
N ASP A 547 28.45 -15.59 10.37
CA ASP A 547 27.46 -14.51 10.26
C ASP A 547 26.27 -14.96 9.38
N VAL A 548 25.10 -14.37 9.63
CA VAL A 548 23.88 -14.66 8.85
C VAL A 548 23.70 -13.63 7.73
N VAL A 549 23.84 -14.06 6.48
CA VAL A 549 23.66 -13.24 5.28
C VAL A 549 22.24 -13.45 4.73
N VAL A 550 21.45 -12.38 4.68
CA VAL A 550 20.02 -12.39 4.32
C VAL A 550 19.83 -11.57 3.05
N ALA A 551 19.40 -12.21 1.96
CA ALA A 551 19.30 -11.56 0.66
C ALA A 551 17.84 -11.46 0.18
N LEU A 552 17.44 -10.26 -0.24
CA LEU A 552 16.07 -9.93 -0.61
C LEU A 552 15.89 -9.84 -2.14
N ALA A 553 14.66 -10.09 -2.61
CA ALA A 553 14.34 -10.13 -4.05
C ALA A 553 14.53 -8.81 -4.79
N ASP A 554 14.59 -7.68 -4.08
CA ASP A 554 14.92 -6.37 -4.64
C ASP A 554 16.42 -6.14 -4.84
N GLY A 555 17.28 -7.07 -4.39
CA GLY A 555 18.74 -6.99 -4.45
C GLY A 555 19.39 -6.28 -3.26
N THR A 556 18.65 -6.08 -2.17
CA THR A 556 19.18 -5.70 -0.86
C THR A 556 19.76 -6.94 -0.15
N VAL A 557 20.90 -6.80 0.53
CA VAL A 557 21.56 -7.84 1.32
C VAL A 557 21.91 -7.30 2.70
N SER A 558 21.36 -7.90 3.75
CA SER A 558 21.63 -7.57 5.16
C SER A 558 22.48 -8.66 5.79
N ILE A 559 23.51 -8.28 6.55
CA ILE A 559 24.44 -9.20 7.21
C ILE A 559 24.34 -8.98 8.71
N TYR A 560 24.07 -10.05 9.45
CA TYR A 560 23.91 -10.05 10.90
C TYR A 560 25.07 -10.81 11.56
N ASP A 561 25.69 -10.17 12.53
CA ASP A 561 26.66 -10.72 13.46
C ASP A 561 26.11 -12.01 14.06
N GLY A 562 26.74 -13.16 13.83
CA GLY A 562 26.24 -14.45 14.30
C GLY A 562 25.92 -14.46 15.81
N PRO A 563 26.90 -14.15 16.68
CA PRO A 563 26.74 -14.28 18.13
C PRO A 563 25.83 -13.25 18.79
N THR A 564 25.68 -12.05 18.24
CA THR A 564 24.84 -10.99 18.84
C THR A 564 23.56 -10.69 18.04
N LEU A 565 23.41 -11.30 16.86
CA LEU A 565 22.29 -11.13 15.93
C LEU A 565 22.01 -9.66 15.56
N LYS A 566 23.06 -8.83 15.61
CA LYS A 566 23.03 -7.40 15.26
C LYS A 566 23.43 -7.20 13.82
N GLU A 567 22.74 -6.29 13.14
CA GLU A 567 23.07 -5.96 11.76
C GLU A 567 24.45 -5.27 11.67
N LEU A 568 25.42 -5.94 11.04
CA LEU A 568 26.76 -5.41 10.78
C LEU A 568 26.75 -4.41 9.63
N ARG A 569 25.96 -4.71 8.58
CA ARG A 569 25.77 -3.86 7.39
C ARG A 569 24.55 -4.31 6.59
N THR A 570 23.95 -3.36 5.88
CA THR A 570 23.04 -3.63 4.75
C THR A 570 23.59 -2.98 3.49
N LEU A 571 23.58 -3.73 2.39
CA LEU A 571 24.05 -3.35 1.06
C LEU A 571 22.89 -3.43 0.05
N HIS A 572 23.01 -2.71 -1.06
CA HIS A 572 22.09 -2.83 -2.20
C HIS A 572 22.90 -3.00 -3.48
N ILE A 573 22.93 -4.22 -4.01
CA ILE A 573 23.89 -4.66 -5.05
C ILE A 573 23.27 -4.70 -6.47
N MET A 574 21.95 -4.87 -6.56
CA MET A 574 21.18 -4.93 -7.81
C MET A 574 19.71 -4.61 -7.53
N THR A 575 18.87 -4.56 -8.56
CA THR A 575 17.44 -4.19 -8.43
C THR A 575 16.47 -5.37 -8.60
N SER A 576 16.98 -6.60 -8.64
CA SER A 576 16.23 -7.85 -8.86
C SER A 576 17.17 -9.03 -8.61
N LEU A 577 16.90 -9.84 -7.59
CA LEU A 577 17.70 -11.01 -7.21
C LEU A 577 16.94 -12.32 -7.44
N SER A 578 17.61 -13.33 -7.99
CA SER A 578 17.09 -14.69 -8.20
C SER A 578 17.78 -15.74 -7.32
N ASP A 579 19.09 -15.64 -7.13
CA ASP A 579 19.86 -16.46 -6.18
C ASP A 579 21.21 -15.76 -5.84
N ILE A 580 21.84 -16.17 -4.75
CA ILE A 580 23.09 -15.62 -4.19
C ILE A 580 23.97 -16.72 -3.56
N ALA A 581 25.28 -16.51 -3.54
CA ALA A 581 26.26 -17.29 -2.78
C ALA A 581 27.33 -16.35 -2.19
N VAL A 582 28.09 -16.82 -1.20
CA VAL A 582 29.27 -16.12 -0.66
C VAL A 582 30.47 -17.06 -0.60
N ALA A 583 31.66 -16.57 -0.99
CA ALA A 583 32.93 -17.31 -0.97
C ALA A 583 34.10 -16.33 -1.18
N ASP A 584 35.29 -16.66 -0.69
CA ASP A 584 36.52 -15.98 -1.09
C ASP A 584 36.89 -16.46 -2.52
N LEU A 585 36.91 -15.55 -3.49
CA LEU A 585 37.12 -15.89 -4.91
C LEU A 585 38.50 -15.51 -5.45
N ASP A 586 39.24 -14.62 -4.76
CA ASP A 586 40.57 -14.17 -5.18
C ASP A 586 41.71 -14.47 -4.19
N GLY A 587 41.38 -15.07 -3.04
CA GLY A 587 42.31 -15.65 -2.07
C GLY A 587 42.86 -14.66 -1.05
N ASP A 588 42.17 -13.53 -0.82
CA ASP A 588 42.62 -12.47 0.10
C ASP A 588 42.13 -12.64 1.56
N GLY A 589 41.22 -13.58 1.80
CA GLY A 589 40.61 -13.87 3.10
C GLY A 589 39.27 -13.16 3.34
N ILE A 590 38.82 -12.30 2.42
CA ILE A 590 37.49 -11.68 2.43
C ILE A 590 36.57 -12.47 1.49
N ARG A 591 35.31 -12.66 1.89
CA ARG A 591 34.31 -13.39 1.07
C ARG A 591 33.55 -12.42 0.17
N GLU A 592 33.52 -12.67 -1.14
CA GLU A 592 32.67 -11.98 -2.11
C GLU A 592 31.19 -12.35 -1.94
N ILE A 593 30.33 -11.48 -2.48
CA ILE A 593 28.93 -11.80 -2.79
C ILE A 593 28.81 -12.12 -4.29
N VAL A 594 28.36 -13.32 -4.61
CA VAL A 594 28.03 -13.77 -5.98
C VAL A 594 26.51 -13.78 -6.14
N ALA A 595 25.98 -12.94 -7.03
CA ALA A 595 24.53 -12.75 -7.16
C ALA A 595 24.02 -12.78 -8.60
N SER A 596 22.80 -13.29 -8.81
CA SER A 596 22.18 -13.47 -10.13
C SER A 596 20.83 -12.76 -10.25
N ASP A 597 20.56 -12.13 -11.40
CA ASP A 597 19.23 -11.62 -11.77
C ASP A 597 18.41 -12.61 -12.63
N GLY A 598 18.92 -13.83 -12.81
CA GLY A 598 18.34 -14.88 -13.65
C GLY A 598 18.90 -14.94 -15.07
N LEU A 599 19.62 -13.89 -15.53
CA LEU A 599 20.25 -13.83 -16.86
C LEU A 599 21.76 -13.51 -16.78
N LYS A 600 22.11 -12.58 -15.89
CA LYS A 600 23.48 -12.13 -15.58
C LYS A 600 23.84 -12.57 -14.17
N VAL A 601 25.08 -13.02 -13.99
CA VAL A 601 25.73 -13.12 -12.68
C VAL A 601 26.69 -11.95 -12.50
N SER A 602 26.77 -11.45 -11.27
CA SER A 602 27.61 -10.33 -10.85
C SER A 602 28.29 -10.68 -9.52
N VAL A 603 29.55 -10.28 -9.40
CA VAL A 603 30.35 -10.44 -8.17
C VAL A 603 30.55 -9.08 -7.54
N TYR A 604 30.38 -9.01 -6.22
CA TYR A 604 30.41 -7.78 -5.43
C TYR A 604 31.32 -7.93 -4.22
N ASP A 605 32.04 -6.86 -3.92
CA ASP A 605 32.75 -6.66 -2.65
C ASP A 605 31.74 -6.62 -1.50
N SER A 606 31.93 -7.48 -0.49
CA SER A 606 30.99 -7.65 0.62
C SER A 606 31.09 -6.60 1.72
N GLN A 607 32.11 -5.74 1.70
CA GLN A 607 32.29 -4.67 2.68
C GLN A 607 31.60 -3.37 2.22
N THR A 608 31.57 -3.14 0.91
CA THR A 608 31.14 -1.88 0.26
C THR A 608 29.94 -2.04 -0.69
N GLY A 609 29.63 -3.25 -1.15
CA GLY A 609 28.63 -3.51 -2.20
C GLY A 609 29.06 -3.10 -3.62
N ALA A 610 30.33 -2.75 -3.83
CA ALA A 610 30.85 -2.39 -5.15
C ALA A 610 30.99 -3.63 -6.05
N ALA A 611 30.55 -3.56 -7.31
CA ALA A 611 30.69 -4.67 -8.25
C ALA A 611 32.16 -4.88 -8.66
N LYS A 612 32.74 -6.04 -8.35
CA LYS A 612 34.05 -6.49 -8.85
C LYS A 612 33.96 -6.81 -10.37
N TRP A 613 33.00 -7.65 -10.80
CA TRP A 613 32.77 -7.97 -12.22
C TRP A 613 31.34 -8.47 -12.53
N SER A 614 30.99 -8.67 -13.81
CA SER A 614 29.72 -9.31 -14.21
C SER A 614 29.75 -10.02 -15.57
N VAL A 615 28.98 -11.09 -15.73
CA VAL A 615 28.84 -11.88 -16.98
C VAL A 615 27.37 -11.90 -17.42
N ALA A 616 27.07 -11.14 -18.49
CA ALA A 616 25.71 -10.83 -18.94
C ALA A 616 24.87 -12.01 -19.49
N SER A 617 25.46 -13.20 -19.60
CA SER A 617 24.79 -14.43 -20.04
C SER A 617 25.14 -15.65 -19.20
N GLY A 618 25.71 -15.44 -18.01
CA GLY A 618 26.15 -16.49 -17.08
C GLY A 618 25.31 -16.57 -15.80
N GLY A 619 24.23 -15.79 -15.70
CA GLY A 619 23.28 -15.86 -14.59
C GLY A 619 22.44 -17.12 -14.61
N GLY A 620 21.59 -17.25 -13.58
CA GLY A 620 20.77 -18.43 -13.36
C GLY A 620 19.73 -18.31 -12.26
N THR A 621 18.85 -19.31 -12.18
CA THR A 621 17.86 -19.49 -11.11
C THR A 621 18.41 -20.24 -9.90
N SER A 622 19.61 -20.82 -9.99
CA SER A 622 20.37 -21.22 -8.81
C SER A 622 21.88 -21.08 -9.02
N ILE A 623 22.60 -20.81 -7.92
CA ILE A 623 24.06 -20.66 -7.80
C ILE A 623 24.60 -21.61 -6.73
N ALA A 624 25.71 -22.27 -7.04
CA ALA A 624 26.66 -22.81 -6.06
C ALA A 624 28.08 -22.31 -6.39
N VAL A 625 28.96 -22.30 -5.38
CA VAL A 625 30.35 -21.86 -5.49
C VAL A 625 31.24 -22.87 -4.76
N GLY A 626 32.34 -23.28 -5.38
CA GLY A 626 33.20 -24.38 -4.90
C GLY A 626 34.26 -24.74 -5.93
N ASN A 627 35.23 -25.58 -5.55
CA ASN A 627 36.34 -25.94 -6.45
C ASN A 627 35.95 -27.14 -7.33
N VAL A 628 35.74 -26.90 -8.64
CA VAL A 628 35.28 -27.94 -9.60
C VAL A 628 36.29 -28.19 -10.72
N ASP A 629 37.48 -27.60 -10.66
CA ASP A 629 38.65 -28.06 -11.43
C ASP A 629 39.91 -28.19 -10.57
N ALA A 630 41.03 -28.60 -11.19
CA ALA A 630 42.29 -28.86 -10.51
C ALA A 630 43.07 -27.60 -10.06
N ALA A 631 42.46 -26.41 -10.13
CA ALA A 631 42.95 -25.19 -9.51
C ALA A 631 42.71 -25.18 -7.98
N ALA A 632 42.96 -24.02 -7.36
CA ALA A 632 42.71 -23.78 -5.93
C ALA A 632 41.85 -22.54 -5.68
N ALA A 633 41.37 -21.87 -6.73
CA ALA A 633 40.43 -20.76 -6.67
C ALA A 633 39.06 -21.29 -7.14
N PRO A 634 37.95 -21.02 -6.42
CA PRO A 634 36.68 -21.68 -6.67
C PRO A 634 35.96 -21.15 -7.93
N GLU A 635 35.12 -22.00 -8.50
CA GLU A 635 34.22 -21.68 -9.59
C GLU A 635 32.84 -21.26 -9.12
N ILE A 636 32.16 -20.48 -9.96
CA ILE A 636 30.75 -20.16 -9.83
C ILE A 636 29.97 -21.05 -10.82
N VAL A 637 29.10 -21.90 -10.29
CA VAL A 637 28.25 -22.81 -11.08
C VAL A 637 26.81 -22.30 -11.09
N THR A 638 26.24 -22.11 -12.28
CA THR A 638 24.88 -21.54 -12.44
C THR A 638 23.96 -22.39 -13.33
N THR A 639 22.66 -22.36 -13.02
CA THR A 639 21.61 -23.09 -13.75
C THR A 639 20.59 -22.14 -14.39
N THR A 640 20.16 -22.38 -15.63
CA THR A 640 19.08 -21.58 -16.27
C THR A 640 17.90 -22.44 -16.68
N TYR A 641 16.68 -21.95 -16.43
CA TYR A 641 15.47 -22.64 -16.82
C TYR A 641 15.31 -22.69 -18.35
N GLY A 642 15.51 -23.87 -18.94
CA GLY A 642 15.41 -24.08 -20.39
C GLY A 642 16.58 -23.51 -21.20
N GLY A 643 17.72 -23.24 -20.56
CA GLY A 643 18.92 -22.69 -21.21
C GLY A 643 20.19 -23.49 -20.90
N LYS A 644 21.34 -22.81 -20.96
CA LYS A 644 22.65 -23.37 -20.60
C LYS A 644 22.91 -23.28 -19.09
N GLY A 645 23.56 -24.30 -18.56
CA GLY A 645 24.28 -24.20 -17.29
C GLY A 645 25.71 -23.75 -17.58
N TYR A 646 26.33 -23.05 -16.63
CA TYR A 646 27.71 -22.55 -16.77
C TYR A 646 28.56 -22.90 -15.56
N VAL A 647 29.85 -23.15 -15.82
CA VAL A 647 30.91 -23.11 -14.82
C VAL A 647 31.80 -21.92 -15.20
N LEU A 648 31.95 -20.98 -14.28
CA LEU A 648 32.69 -19.75 -14.45
C LEU A 648 33.86 -19.68 -13.48
N ASP A 649 35.01 -19.25 -13.95
CA ASP A 649 36.16 -18.88 -13.13
C ASP A 649 35.78 -17.79 -12.10
N GLY A 650 35.96 -18.04 -10.80
CA GLY A 650 35.50 -17.13 -9.74
C GLY A 650 36.20 -15.77 -9.73
N GLN A 651 37.47 -15.71 -10.12
CA GLN A 651 38.25 -14.47 -10.13
C GLN A 651 37.96 -13.60 -11.37
N THR A 652 37.73 -14.20 -12.54
CA THR A 652 37.66 -13.48 -13.83
C THR A 652 36.31 -13.54 -14.54
N GLY A 653 35.39 -14.42 -14.13
CA GLY A 653 34.13 -14.68 -14.82
C GLY A 653 34.28 -15.38 -16.18
N ALA A 654 35.46 -15.90 -16.51
CA ALA A 654 35.68 -16.65 -17.75
C ALA A 654 34.88 -17.97 -17.74
N VAL A 655 34.18 -18.27 -18.84
CA VAL A 655 33.43 -19.53 -18.98
C VAL A 655 34.42 -20.69 -19.14
N LYS A 656 34.59 -21.50 -18.09
CA LYS A 656 35.38 -22.74 -18.11
C LYS A 656 34.62 -23.88 -18.79
N TRP A 657 33.32 -24.02 -18.48
CA TRP A 657 32.43 -25.00 -19.11
C TRP A 657 31.01 -24.43 -19.31
N SER A 658 30.26 -24.98 -20.28
CA SER A 658 28.83 -24.71 -20.39
C SER A 658 28.08 -25.95 -20.88
N TYR A 659 27.08 -26.40 -20.12
CA TYR A 659 26.28 -27.57 -20.47
C TYR A 659 24.94 -27.17 -21.12
N ALA A 660 24.58 -27.84 -22.21
CA ALA A 660 23.54 -27.38 -23.13
C ALA A 660 22.11 -27.40 -22.57
N ASN A 661 21.84 -28.21 -21.54
CA ASN A 661 20.49 -28.45 -21.00
C ASN A 661 20.31 -27.94 -19.54
N SER A 662 21.26 -27.14 -19.03
CA SER A 662 21.41 -26.77 -17.62
C SER A 662 21.76 -27.94 -16.68
N PHE A 663 22.35 -27.62 -15.52
CA PHE A 663 22.57 -28.57 -14.42
C PHE A 663 21.30 -28.68 -13.55
N GLY A 664 20.13 -28.83 -14.19
CA GLY A 664 18.82 -28.80 -13.53
C GLY A 664 18.33 -27.38 -13.18
N SER A 665 17.56 -27.28 -12.09
CA SER A 665 16.95 -26.06 -11.54
C SER A 665 17.44 -25.71 -10.12
N LYS A 666 18.01 -26.68 -9.38
CA LYS A 666 18.75 -26.47 -8.12
C LYS A 666 20.12 -27.13 -8.25
N VAL A 667 21.19 -26.48 -7.78
CA VAL A 667 22.56 -26.99 -7.86
C VAL A 667 23.24 -27.03 -6.48
N ARG A 668 24.05 -28.07 -6.25
CA ARG A 668 24.94 -28.26 -5.09
C ARG A 668 26.29 -28.77 -5.59
N LEU A 669 27.34 -28.59 -4.78
CA LEU A 669 28.70 -29.06 -5.04
C LEU A 669 29.21 -29.85 -3.83
N ALA A 670 29.89 -30.96 -4.06
CA ALA A 670 30.62 -31.73 -3.05
C ALA A 670 31.60 -32.70 -3.73
N ASP A 671 32.67 -33.08 -3.03
CA ASP A 671 33.58 -34.18 -3.42
C ASP A 671 32.86 -35.51 -3.15
N LEU A 672 32.46 -36.22 -4.20
CA LEU A 672 31.63 -37.43 -4.10
C LEU A 672 32.42 -38.74 -4.18
N ASP A 673 33.61 -38.75 -4.79
CA ASP A 673 34.43 -39.96 -4.97
C ASP A 673 35.77 -39.95 -4.22
N GLY A 674 36.18 -38.80 -3.67
CA GLY A 674 37.32 -38.63 -2.78
C GLY A 674 38.63 -38.19 -3.45
N ASP A 675 38.58 -37.60 -4.65
CA ASP A 675 39.77 -37.13 -5.37
C ASP A 675 40.25 -35.71 -4.96
N GLY A 676 39.39 -34.92 -4.31
CA GLY A 676 39.66 -33.55 -3.86
C GLY A 676 39.05 -32.44 -4.71
N MET A 677 38.36 -32.76 -5.81
CA MET A 677 37.52 -31.85 -6.60
C MET A 677 36.03 -32.02 -6.22
N GLN A 678 35.14 -31.19 -6.75
CA GLN A 678 33.70 -31.24 -6.42
C GLN A 678 32.81 -31.46 -7.65
N GLU A 679 31.98 -32.51 -7.60
CA GLU A 679 30.98 -32.80 -8.62
C GLU A 679 29.81 -31.83 -8.54
N ILE A 680 29.18 -31.60 -9.69
CA ILE A 680 27.97 -30.81 -9.79
C ILE A 680 26.76 -31.72 -9.58
N VAL A 681 26.05 -31.57 -8.47
CA VAL A 681 24.78 -32.26 -8.20
C VAL A 681 23.62 -31.39 -8.68
N GLY A 682 23.07 -31.74 -9.84
CA GLY A 682 22.02 -30.97 -10.53
C GLY A 682 20.64 -31.61 -10.41
N ALA A 683 19.79 -31.08 -9.52
CA ALA A 683 18.41 -31.53 -9.36
C ALA A 683 17.48 -30.79 -10.34
N SER A 684 16.68 -31.55 -11.08
CA SER A 684 15.74 -31.06 -12.09
C SER A 684 14.29 -31.20 -11.62
N SER A 685 13.46 -30.19 -11.89
CA SER A 685 12.00 -30.18 -11.61
C SER A 685 11.18 -31.13 -12.50
N TRP A 686 11.77 -32.26 -12.92
CA TRP A 686 11.20 -33.31 -13.77
C TRP A 686 11.78 -34.67 -13.35
N TYR A 687 11.52 -35.07 -12.11
CA TYR A 687 11.73 -36.43 -11.59
C TYR A 687 13.19 -36.95 -11.59
N LYS A 688 14.19 -36.08 -11.41
CA LYS A 688 15.59 -36.45 -11.67
C LYS A 688 16.66 -35.59 -10.98
N ILE A 689 17.69 -36.26 -10.47
CA ILE A 689 19.00 -35.65 -10.13
C ILE A 689 20.05 -36.24 -11.08
N THR A 690 20.87 -35.40 -11.71
CA THR A 690 22.03 -35.84 -12.50
C THR A 690 23.29 -35.33 -11.81
N ILE A 691 24.27 -36.22 -11.65
CA ILE A 691 25.61 -35.91 -11.14
C ILE A 691 26.51 -35.67 -12.35
N PHE A 692 27.29 -34.59 -12.31
CA PHE A 692 28.26 -34.26 -13.36
C PHE A 692 29.67 -34.16 -12.78
N ASP A 693 30.58 -34.89 -13.41
CA ASP A 693 32.03 -34.70 -13.28
C ASP A 693 32.42 -33.46 -14.10
N ALA A 694 33.15 -32.56 -13.46
CA ALA A 694 33.51 -31.25 -13.99
C ALA A 694 34.86 -31.21 -14.73
N ASP A 695 35.77 -32.16 -14.51
CA ASP A 695 37.00 -32.31 -15.31
C ASP A 695 36.68 -32.98 -16.65
N LEU A 696 35.95 -34.11 -16.60
CA LEU A 696 35.47 -34.80 -17.80
C LEU A 696 34.36 -34.01 -18.51
N GLN A 697 33.75 -33.03 -17.84
CA GLN A 697 32.68 -32.17 -18.37
C GLN A 697 31.47 -32.99 -18.88
N THR A 698 31.09 -34.03 -18.12
CA THR A 698 30.05 -35.00 -18.49
C THR A 698 29.19 -35.45 -17.32
N PRO A 699 27.89 -35.78 -17.55
CA PRO A 699 27.09 -36.49 -16.57
C PRO A 699 27.64 -37.92 -16.37
N THR A 700 27.83 -38.32 -15.12
CA THR A 700 28.40 -39.63 -14.75
C THR A 700 27.31 -40.64 -14.42
N TRP A 701 26.41 -40.29 -13.49
CA TRP A 701 25.29 -41.11 -13.05
C TRP A 701 24.10 -40.25 -12.59
N GLU A 702 22.95 -40.89 -12.38
CA GLU A 702 21.66 -40.19 -12.25
C GLU A 702 20.73 -40.92 -11.26
N ILE A 703 20.04 -40.16 -10.41
CA ILE A 703 18.94 -40.64 -9.56
C ILE A 703 17.62 -40.32 -10.28
N ALA A 704 16.83 -41.34 -10.59
CA ALA A 704 15.49 -41.19 -11.12
C ALA A 704 14.47 -41.30 -9.97
N THR A 705 13.67 -40.26 -9.76
CA THR A 705 12.64 -40.19 -8.70
C THR A 705 11.26 -40.49 -9.28
N SER A 706 10.26 -40.71 -8.42
CA SER A 706 8.84 -40.86 -8.82
C SER A 706 8.02 -39.57 -8.66
N LEU A 707 8.58 -38.55 -8.01
CA LEU A 707 7.94 -37.28 -7.66
C LEU A 707 8.89 -36.11 -7.95
N ASP A 708 8.33 -34.89 -8.02
CA ASP A 708 9.12 -33.67 -8.20
C ASP A 708 10.08 -33.46 -7.01
N ILE A 709 11.22 -32.80 -7.22
CA ILE A 709 12.20 -32.57 -6.15
C ILE A 709 12.01 -31.18 -5.55
N GLY A 710 11.49 -31.13 -4.31
CA GLY A 710 11.22 -29.90 -3.58
C GLY A 710 12.48 -29.26 -2.99
N ALA A 711 13.36 -30.08 -2.41
CA ALA A 711 14.63 -29.66 -1.82
C ALA A 711 15.75 -30.67 -2.10
N VAL A 712 17.00 -30.20 -2.12
CA VAL A 712 18.21 -31.03 -2.22
C VAL A 712 19.36 -30.38 -1.46
N THR A 713 20.14 -31.21 -0.77
CA THR A 713 21.42 -30.88 -0.15
C THR A 713 22.38 -32.06 -0.33
N VAL A 714 23.66 -31.86 0.01
CA VAL A 714 24.69 -32.90 -0.06
C VAL A 714 25.54 -32.82 1.20
N ALA A 715 25.61 -33.90 1.96
CA ALA A 715 26.37 -33.99 3.21
C ALA A 715 26.56 -35.44 3.62
N ASP A 716 27.68 -35.76 4.28
CA ASP A 716 27.86 -37.02 5.01
C ASP A 716 26.74 -37.16 6.07
N ALA A 717 25.89 -38.17 5.93
CA ALA A 717 24.66 -38.31 6.69
C ALA A 717 24.65 -39.52 7.65
N ASP A 718 25.56 -40.49 7.50
CA ASP A 718 25.69 -41.62 8.43
C ASP A 718 27.07 -41.76 9.12
N GLY A 719 28.02 -40.89 8.80
CA GLY A 719 29.31 -40.75 9.49
C GLY A 719 30.45 -41.57 8.88
N ASP A 720 30.27 -42.21 7.71
CA ASP A 720 31.33 -42.99 7.06
C ASP A 720 32.35 -42.15 6.24
N CYS A 721 32.20 -40.82 6.30
CA CYS A 721 33.02 -39.78 5.65
C CYS A 721 32.84 -39.67 4.12
N ILE A 722 31.72 -40.17 3.59
CA ILE A 722 31.28 -39.97 2.20
C ILE A 722 29.98 -39.19 2.23
N PRO A 723 29.75 -38.23 1.31
CA PRO A 723 28.50 -37.51 1.28
C PRO A 723 27.34 -38.32 0.68
N GLU A 724 26.19 -38.25 1.34
CA GLU A 724 24.90 -38.58 0.74
C GLU A 724 24.36 -37.40 -0.07
N ILE A 725 23.74 -37.71 -1.21
CA ILE A 725 22.82 -36.81 -1.90
C ILE A 725 21.46 -36.95 -1.21
N VAL A 726 21.05 -35.90 -0.50
CA VAL A 726 19.84 -35.91 0.34
C VAL A 726 18.79 -35.00 -0.29
N TYR A 727 17.64 -35.57 -0.64
CA TYR A 727 16.59 -34.86 -1.38
C TYR A 727 15.20 -35.16 -0.82
N GLY A 728 14.27 -34.21 -1.01
CA GLY A 728 12.90 -34.31 -0.52
C GLY A 728 11.88 -34.15 -1.64
N ASP A 729 10.84 -34.97 -1.62
CA ASP A 729 9.75 -34.91 -2.58
C ASP A 729 8.96 -33.60 -2.45
N GLY A 730 8.65 -32.95 -3.56
CA GLY A 730 7.90 -31.70 -3.64
C GLY A 730 6.38 -31.85 -3.53
N GLN A 731 5.89 -33.04 -3.14
CA GLN A 731 4.48 -33.38 -2.91
C GLN A 731 4.40 -34.27 -1.63
N TRP A 732 3.34 -35.04 -1.43
CA TRP A 732 3.36 -36.13 -0.44
C TRP A 732 4.46 -37.14 -0.80
N GLY A 733 5.30 -37.55 0.15
CA GLY A 733 6.41 -38.44 -0.15
C GLY A 733 7.37 -38.60 1.03
N LYS A 734 8.67 -38.47 0.74
CA LYS A 734 9.76 -38.70 1.70
C LYS A 734 10.86 -37.64 1.61
N VAL A 735 11.75 -37.68 2.60
CA VAL A 735 13.15 -37.27 2.45
C VAL A 735 13.99 -38.54 2.29
N HIS A 736 14.80 -38.59 1.24
CA HIS A 736 15.68 -39.70 0.88
C HIS A 736 17.15 -39.30 1.06
N ALA A 737 18.02 -40.27 1.36
CA ALA A 737 19.46 -40.13 1.27
C ALA A 737 20.06 -41.24 0.40
N VAL A 738 20.83 -40.85 -0.61
CA VAL A 738 21.51 -41.77 -1.55
C VAL A 738 23.01 -41.59 -1.45
N ASP A 739 23.70 -42.68 -1.12
CA ASP A 739 25.17 -42.74 -1.02
C ASP A 739 25.81 -42.46 -2.39
N ALA A 740 26.76 -41.53 -2.45
CA ALA A 740 27.30 -41.05 -3.72
C ALA A 740 28.29 -42.00 -4.41
N ARG A 741 28.82 -43.03 -3.71
CA ARG A 741 29.84 -43.98 -4.21
C ARG A 741 29.25 -45.31 -4.69
N THR A 742 28.12 -45.71 -4.12
CA THR A 742 27.42 -46.98 -4.34
C THR A 742 26.05 -46.78 -5.01
N HIS A 743 25.55 -45.54 -5.01
CA HIS A 743 24.28 -45.10 -5.57
C HIS A 743 23.05 -45.80 -4.92
N ALA A 744 23.20 -46.28 -3.69
CA ALA A 744 22.16 -46.95 -2.93
C ALA A 744 21.42 -45.97 -2.00
N GLU A 745 20.11 -46.13 -1.85
CA GLU A 745 19.34 -45.46 -0.80
C GLU A 745 19.81 -45.99 0.58
N ARG A 746 20.46 -45.13 1.37
CA ARG A 746 20.90 -45.43 2.75
C ARG A 746 19.70 -45.52 3.68
N TRP A 747 18.81 -44.53 3.58
CA TRP A 747 17.57 -44.41 4.35
C TRP A 747 16.58 -43.47 3.63
N ALA A 748 15.30 -43.55 4.00
CA ALA A 748 14.30 -42.59 3.52
C ALA A 748 13.13 -42.43 4.52
N VAL A 749 13.06 -41.24 5.14
CA VAL A 749 12.10 -40.82 6.17
C VAL A 749 10.79 -40.36 5.54
N ALA A 750 9.64 -40.75 6.10
CA ALA A 750 8.34 -40.32 5.60
C ALA A 750 8.08 -38.84 5.94
N ASN A 751 7.68 -38.04 4.94
CA ASN A 751 7.21 -36.68 5.16
C ASN A 751 5.71 -36.74 5.51
N PRO A 752 5.26 -36.29 6.71
CA PRO A 752 3.84 -36.33 7.07
C PRO A 752 3.00 -35.36 6.25
N GLU A 753 3.59 -34.23 5.84
CA GLU A 753 2.91 -33.13 5.17
C GLU A 753 3.29 -32.98 3.70
N HIS A 754 2.69 -31.98 3.05
CA HIS A 754 2.82 -31.73 1.62
C HIS A 754 4.09 -30.97 1.24
N GLY A 755 5.04 -31.66 0.60
CA GLY A 755 6.14 -31.08 -0.16
C GLY A 755 7.28 -30.50 0.67
N VAL A 756 8.48 -31.04 0.50
CA VAL A 756 9.67 -30.63 1.26
C VAL A 756 10.24 -29.32 0.71
N SER A 757 10.28 -28.27 1.54
CA SER A 757 10.73 -26.92 1.16
C SER A 757 12.22 -26.66 1.44
N GLY A 758 12.77 -27.25 2.51
CA GLY A 758 14.18 -27.12 2.92
C GLY A 758 14.66 -28.37 3.65
N ILE A 759 15.98 -28.64 3.64
CA ILE A 759 16.65 -29.79 4.27
C ILE A 759 18.00 -29.36 4.84
N ALA A 760 18.33 -29.80 6.05
CA ALA A 760 19.66 -29.73 6.66
C ALA A 760 19.99 -31.00 7.45
N LEU A 761 21.27 -31.20 7.79
CA LEU A 761 21.78 -32.30 8.61
C LEU A 761 22.78 -31.74 9.63
N GLY A 762 22.68 -32.14 10.89
CA GLY A 762 23.63 -31.72 11.94
C GLY A 762 23.29 -32.30 13.31
N ASP A 763 24.29 -32.34 14.20
CA ASP A 763 24.16 -32.83 15.59
C ASP A 763 23.58 -31.71 16.48
N VAL A 764 22.29 -31.42 16.30
CA VAL A 764 21.57 -30.36 17.04
C VAL A 764 21.24 -30.77 18.47
N ASP A 765 21.44 -32.04 18.80
CA ASP A 765 21.04 -32.62 20.07
C ASP A 765 22.21 -33.13 20.93
N LEU A 766 23.43 -33.10 20.39
CA LEU A 766 24.72 -33.45 21.01
C LEU A 766 24.80 -34.91 21.49
N ASP A 767 24.13 -35.84 20.79
CA ASP A 767 24.31 -37.29 21.02
C ASP A 767 25.47 -37.93 20.22
N GLY A 768 26.12 -37.15 19.34
CA GLY A 768 27.23 -37.60 18.51
C GLY A 768 26.81 -38.12 17.12
N LYS A 769 25.57 -37.85 16.70
CA LYS A 769 25.00 -38.21 15.39
C LYS A 769 24.34 -36.98 14.77
N LYS A 770 24.10 -37.02 13.45
CA LYS A 770 23.40 -35.94 12.75
C LYS A 770 21.89 -36.24 12.71
N GLU A 771 21.08 -35.31 13.21
CA GLU A 771 19.64 -35.28 12.92
C GLU A 771 19.40 -34.88 11.47
N LEU A 772 18.32 -35.42 10.89
CA LEU A 772 17.70 -34.84 9.71
C LEU A 772 16.75 -33.72 10.15
N LEU A 773 16.96 -32.53 9.58
CA LEU A 773 16.04 -31.41 9.66
C LEU A 773 15.39 -31.21 8.28
N TRP A 774 14.06 -31.07 8.23
CA TRP A 774 13.37 -30.68 7.01
C TRP A 774 12.11 -29.88 7.28
N CYS A 775 11.68 -29.15 6.26
CA CYS A 775 10.45 -28.35 6.31
C CYS A 775 9.43 -28.85 5.29
N ALA A 776 8.14 -28.80 5.61
CA ALA A 776 7.04 -29.19 4.74
C ALA A 776 5.73 -28.44 5.07
N GLY A 777 4.74 -28.53 4.17
CA GLY A 777 3.39 -27.98 4.38
C GLY A 777 2.96 -27.00 3.29
N GLY A 778 3.77 -25.97 3.03
CA GLY A 778 3.46 -24.83 2.16
C GLY A 778 3.07 -25.11 0.69
N THR A 779 3.15 -26.37 0.21
CA THR A 779 2.51 -26.74 -1.09
C THR A 779 1.01 -27.04 -0.98
N SER A 780 0.42 -26.84 0.20
CA SER A 780 -0.97 -27.15 0.52
C SER A 780 -1.68 -26.01 1.28
N SER A 781 -2.83 -26.31 1.88
CA SER A 781 -3.49 -25.45 2.87
C SER A 781 -3.49 -26.06 4.28
N GLY A 782 -2.71 -27.12 4.49
CA GLY A 782 -2.47 -27.72 5.81
C GLY A 782 -1.41 -26.96 6.61
N PRO A 783 -0.95 -27.51 7.74
CA PRO A 783 0.04 -26.86 8.60
C PRO A 783 1.45 -26.81 7.96
N ASP A 784 2.20 -25.74 8.23
CA ASP A 784 3.62 -25.63 7.89
C ASP A 784 4.48 -26.07 9.09
N TYR A 785 5.32 -27.09 8.88
CA TYR A 785 6.20 -27.65 9.91
C TYR A 785 7.68 -27.65 9.49
N LEU A 786 8.54 -27.32 10.44
CA LEU A 786 9.93 -27.73 10.57
C LEU A 786 9.97 -28.97 11.50
N TYR A 787 10.55 -30.05 11.01
CA TYR A 787 10.79 -31.30 11.72
C TYR A 787 12.28 -31.49 12.04
N ILE A 788 12.54 -32.18 13.14
CA ILE A 788 13.86 -32.72 13.52
C ILE A 788 13.67 -34.21 13.81
N ALA A 789 14.44 -35.10 13.16
CA ALA A 789 14.32 -36.54 13.32
C ALA A 789 15.68 -37.27 13.33
N ASP A 790 15.69 -38.45 13.95
CA ASP A 790 16.74 -39.45 13.72
C ASP A 790 16.58 -40.04 12.30
N PRO A 791 17.56 -39.85 11.38
CA PRO A 791 17.41 -40.25 9.97
C PRO A 791 17.38 -41.77 9.75
N LEU A 792 18.08 -42.52 10.60
CA LEU A 792 18.26 -43.97 10.45
C LEU A 792 17.01 -44.76 10.87
N THR A 793 16.27 -44.25 11.85
CA THR A 793 14.99 -44.82 12.32
C THR A 793 13.77 -44.13 11.72
N GLY A 794 13.91 -42.90 11.22
CA GLY A 794 12.79 -42.04 10.79
C GLY A 794 11.96 -41.50 11.95
N THR A 795 12.49 -41.53 13.18
CA THR A 795 11.77 -41.08 14.38
C THR A 795 11.86 -39.57 14.51
N VAL A 796 10.74 -38.86 14.35
CA VAL A 796 10.64 -37.43 14.67
C VAL A 796 10.96 -37.20 16.15
N LYS A 797 12.08 -36.52 16.43
CA LYS A 797 12.50 -36.06 17.76
C LYS A 797 11.68 -34.82 18.18
N TRP A 798 11.41 -33.90 17.24
CA TRP A 798 10.66 -32.65 17.49
C TRP A 798 9.97 -32.09 16.23
N GLN A 799 8.93 -31.27 16.44
CA GLN A 799 8.33 -30.40 15.42
C GLN A 799 7.84 -29.08 16.06
N ASN A 800 7.77 -27.99 15.30
CA ASN A 800 7.13 -26.74 15.77
C ASN A 800 5.61 -26.90 15.96
N GLN A 801 4.98 -25.85 16.46
CA GLN A 801 3.52 -25.74 16.54
C GLN A 801 3.00 -24.99 15.31
N ASP A 802 1.88 -25.44 14.76
CA ASP A 802 1.14 -24.69 13.75
C ASP A 802 0.29 -23.62 14.45
N VAL A 803 0.70 -22.35 14.37
CA VAL A 803 0.04 -21.23 15.06
C VAL A 803 0.01 -19.96 14.22
N TYR A 804 -1.09 -19.22 14.31
CA TYR A 804 -1.34 -17.98 13.57
C TYR A 804 -2.06 -16.93 14.43
N GLY A 805 -1.75 -15.66 14.20
CA GLY A 805 -2.49 -14.52 14.76
C GLY A 805 -2.30 -14.39 16.27
N LEU A 806 -1.13 -13.90 16.68
CA LEU A 806 -0.69 -13.76 18.08
C LEU A 806 -1.38 -12.59 18.82
N SER A 807 -2.71 -12.51 18.71
CA SER A 807 -3.44 -11.26 18.92
C SER A 807 -4.09 -11.09 20.30
N ALA A 808 -4.38 -12.15 21.05
CA ALA A 808 -5.05 -12.07 22.36
C ALA A 808 -4.03 -12.24 23.49
N LEU A 809 -3.93 -11.27 24.39
CA LEU A 809 -2.85 -11.17 25.39
C LEU A 809 -3.35 -10.66 26.75
N ALA A 810 -2.85 -11.28 27.81
CA ALA A 810 -2.92 -10.81 29.21
C ALA A 810 -1.57 -11.08 29.90
N ALA A 811 -1.30 -10.41 31.03
CA ALA A 811 -0.09 -10.65 31.81
C ALA A 811 -0.33 -10.56 33.32
N GLY A 812 0.18 -11.54 34.07
CA GLY A 812 0.02 -11.66 35.52
C GLY A 812 0.29 -13.08 36.01
N ASP A 813 0.52 -13.26 37.30
CA ASP A 813 0.63 -14.57 37.97
C ASP A 813 -0.64 -15.40 37.72
N VAL A 814 -0.47 -16.58 37.13
CA VAL A 814 -1.58 -17.50 36.81
C VAL A 814 -1.47 -18.86 37.48
N ASP A 815 -0.37 -19.17 38.17
CA ASP A 815 -0.16 -20.45 38.85
C ASP A 815 0.26 -20.35 40.32
N ASP A 816 0.21 -19.13 40.87
CA ASP A 816 0.45 -18.74 42.25
C ASP A 816 1.88 -19.02 42.74
N ASP A 817 2.86 -19.07 41.82
CA ASP A 817 4.29 -19.19 42.17
C ASP A 817 4.93 -17.85 42.62
N GLY A 818 4.24 -16.72 42.42
CA GLY A 818 4.69 -15.37 42.77
C GLY A 818 5.42 -14.65 41.64
N SER A 819 5.56 -15.26 40.48
CA SER A 819 6.01 -14.64 39.23
C SER A 819 4.82 -14.28 38.35
N ASP A 820 4.98 -13.30 37.46
CA ASP A 820 3.97 -13.03 36.43
C ASP A 820 4.20 -13.87 35.17
N GLU A 821 3.11 -14.33 34.55
CA GLU A 821 3.09 -14.98 33.24
C GLU A 821 2.61 -14.05 32.12
N ILE A 822 2.99 -14.38 30.88
CA ILE A 822 2.40 -13.88 29.64
C ILE A 822 1.45 -14.97 29.14
N VAL A 823 0.15 -14.64 29.10
CA VAL A 823 -0.89 -15.50 28.54
C VAL A 823 -1.23 -15.02 27.14
N MET A 824 -0.99 -15.88 26.15
CA MET A 824 -1.27 -15.62 24.74
C MET A 824 -2.24 -16.65 24.19
N VAL A 825 -3.25 -16.22 23.42
CA VAL A 825 -4.15 -17.13 22.70
C VAL A 825 -4.04 -16.89 21.19
N THR A 826 -3.82 -17.97 20.44
CA THR A 826 -3.62 -17.98 18.99
C THR A 826 -4.70 -18.84 18.30
N ALA A 827 -4.77 -18.78 16.97
CA ALA A 827 -5.35 -19.87 16.16
C ALA A 827 -4.24 -20.83 15.69
N SER A 828 -4.60 -21.92 15.01
CA SER A 828 -3.70 -22.63 14.08
C SER A 828 -3.63 -21.89 12.73
N SER A 829 -2.65 -22.24 11.88
CA SER A 829 -2.55 -21.65 10.52
C SER A 829 -3.32 -22.46 9.47
N ASN A 830 -3.66 -23.73 9.75
CA ASN A 830 -4.51 -24.61 8.92
C ASN A 830 -5.92 -24.02 8.67
N SER A 831 -6.00 -23.08 7.73
CA SER A 831 -7.20 -22.36 7.25
C SER A 831 -8.07 -21.63 8.29
N GLY A 832 -7.75 -21.69 9.59
CA GLY A 832 -8.42 -20.95 10.67
C GLY A 832 -9.72 -21.57 11.19
N TYR A 833 -10.05 -22.81 10.82
CA TYR A 833 -11.27 -23.52 11.23
C TYR A 833 -11.08 -24.36 12.50
N GLU A 834 -9.85 -24.76 12.82
CA GLU A 834 -9.53 -25.54 14.02
C GLU A 834 -9.61 -24.69 15.29
N SER A 835 -9.55 -25.34 16.45
CA SER A 835 -9.57 -24.63 17.74
C SER A 835 -8.21 -24.01 18.05
N GLY A 836 -8.25 -22.81 18.63
CA GLY A 836 -7.06 -22.06 19.02
C GLY A 836 -6.24 -22.73 20.13
N VAL A 837 -5.08 -22.14 20.43
CA VAL A 837 -4.13 -22.63 21.44
C VAL A 837 -3.82 -21.53 22.44
N ILE A 838 -3.94 -21.84 23.72
CA ILE A 838 -3.42 -21.04 24.84
C ILE A 838 -1.94 -21.41 25.00
N HIS A 839 -1.09 -20.38 25.08
CA HIS A 839 0.31 -20.46 25.46
C HIS A 839 0.50 -19.69 26.76
N VAL A 840 1.20 -20.29 27.72
CA VAL A 840 1.58 -19.63 28.97
C VAL A 840 3.10 -19.66 29.08
N PHE A 841 3.72 -18.48 29.14
CA PHE A 841 5.15 -18.29 29.34
C PHE A 841 5.39 -17.53 30.63
N ASN A 842 6.41 -17.88 31.41
CA ASN A 842 6.84 -17.03 32.52
C ASN A 842 7.41 -15.70 31.97
N ALA A 843 6.96 -14.55 32.47
CA ALA A 843 7.24 -13.26 31.83
C ALA A 843 8.65 -12.71 32.09
N ALA A 844 9.35 -13.23 33.10
CA ALA A 844 10.72 -12.84 33.43
C ALA A 844 11.79 -13.75 32.81
N THR A 845 11.47 -15.03 32.56
CA THR A 845 12.42 -16.02 32.01
C THR A 845 12.08 -16.50 30.59
N HIS A 846 10.90 -16.14 30.09
CA HIS A 846 10.32 -16.54 28.79
C HIS A 846 10.14 -18.06 28.59
N ALA A 847 10.39 -18.84 29.64
CA ALA A 847 10.18 -20.27 29.65
C ALA A 847 8.68 -20.59 29.49
N LEU A 848 8.36 -21.43 28.52
CA LEU A 848 7.01 -21.95 28.31
C LEU A 848 6.61 -22.85 29.48
N LYS A 849 5.65 -22.43 30.31
CA LYS A 849 5.07 -23.26 31.38
C LYS A 849 4.21 -24.38 30.79
N TYR A 850 3.26 -24.06 29.90
CA TYR A 850 2.48 -25.06 29.15
C TYR A 850 1.81 -24.50 27.87
N ARG A 851 1.22 -25.41 27.08
CA ARG A 851 0.29 -25.12 25.97
C ARG A 851 -0.99 -25.91 26.14
N LYS A 852 -2.13 -25.34 25.72
CA LYS A 852 -3.45 -25.97 25.80
C LYS A 852 -4.30 -25.63 24.58
N SER A 853 -4.68 -26.63 23.78
CA SER A 853 -5.71 -26.46 22.76
C SER A 853 -7.06 -26.15 23.40
N LEU A 854 -7.81 -25.22 22.82
CA LEU A 854 -9.16 -24.86 23.28
C LEU A 854 -10.14 -26.02 23.06
N GLU A 855 -11.11 -26.14 23.98
CA GLU A 855 -12.10 -27.22 24.00
C GLU A 855 -13.55 -26.68 23.90
N PRO A 856 -14.48 -27.43 23.28
CA PRO A 856 -14.24 -28.60 22.44
C PRO A 856 -13.51 -28.26 21.13
N GLN A 857 -13.01 -29.27 20.42
CA GLN A 857 -12.25 -29.08 19.17
C GLN A 857 -13.14 -28.96 17.92
N ASP A 858 -14.47 -28.92 18.09
CA ASP A 858 -15.46 -28.98 17.01
C ASP A 858 -15.65 -27.65 16.26
N TRP A 859 -14.71 -27.33 15.36
CA TRP A 859 -14.83 -26.25 14.37
C TRP A 859 -15.05 -24.85 14.97
N MET A 860 -14.55 -24.63 16.19
CA MET A 860 -14.77 -23.40 16.96
C MET A 860 -13.93 -22.20 16.51
N GLY A 861 -12.85 -22.41 15.75
CA GLY A 861 -12.11 -21.36 15.08
C GLY A 861 -11.41 -20.33 15.99
N TYR A 862 -11.07 -19.20 15.37
CA TYR A 862 -10.22 -18.13 15.92
C TYR A 862 -10.72 -17.52 17.25
N SER A 863 -9.85 -17.45 18.26
CA SER A 863 -10.07 -16.72 19.53
C SER A 863 -9.53 -15.28 19.43
N ARG A 864 -10.25 -14.29 19.98
CA ARG A 864 -9.90 -12.85 19.84
C ARG A 864 -9.57 -12.11 21.13
N ALA A 865 -9.95 -12.66 22.28
CA ALA A 865 -9.79 -12.02 23.58
C ALA A 865 -9.54 -13.03 24.67
N VAL A 866 -8.68 -12.63 25.61
CA VAL A 866 -8.38 -13.33 26.87
C VAL A 866 -8.39 -12.30 28.00
N SER A 867 -8.83 -12.71 29.17
CA SER A 867 -8.71 -11.95 30.43
C SER A 867 -8.28 -12.92 31.54
N ILE A 868 -7.64 -12.42 32.59
CA ILE A 868 -7.15 -13.25 33.70
C ILE A 868 -7.52 -12.65 35.06
N GLY A 869 -7.80 -13.52 36.02
CA GLY A 869 -8.07 -13.21 37.43
C GLY A 869 -8.92 -14.29 38.08
N ASP A 870 -9.12 -14.21 39.39
CA ASP A 870 -10.04 -15.07 40.15
C ASP A 870 -11.49 -14.79 39.71
N VAL A 871 -12.14 -15.77 39.08
CA VAL A 871 -13.53 -15.64 38.61
C VAL A 871 -14.54 -16.50 39.36
N ASP A 872 -14.10 -17.49 40.15
CA ASP A 872 -15.01 -18.35 40.92
C ASP A 872 -14.90 -18.21 42.46
N GLY A 873 -13.96 -17.41 42.94
CA GLY A 873 -13.78 -17.05 44.34
C GLY A 873 -13.00 -18.10 45.13
N ASP A 874 -12.28 -19.02 44.48
CA ASP A 874 -11.44 -20.01 45.15
C ASP A 874 -10.05 -19.48 45.57
N GLY A 875 -9.67 -18.29 45.07
CA GLY A 875 -8.41 -17.60 45.39
C GLY A 875 -7.26 -17.89 44.42
N HIS A 876 -7.50 -18.62 43.34
CA HIS A 876 -6.56 -18.87 42.25
C HIS A 876 -6.91 -18.03 41.00
N THR A 877 -5.99 -17.92 40.04
CA THR A 877 -6.23 -17.16 38.79
C THR A 877 -6.73 -18.03 37.64
N GLU A 878 -7.84 -17.63 37.02
CA GLU A 878 -8.36 -18.23 35.79
C GLU A 878 -7.92 -17.51 34.51
N LEU A 879 -8.01 -18.23 33.40
CA LEU A 879 -7.95 -17.72 32.03
C LEU A 879 -9.35 -17.74 31.41
N VAL A 880 -9.95 -16.56 31.22
CA VAL A 880 -11.23 -16.39 30.53
C VAL A 880 -10.97 -16.18 29.04
N VAL A 881 -11.32 -17.16 28.22
CA VAL A 881 -11.04 -17.16 26.77
C VAL A 881 -12.32 -17.19 25.94
N SER A 882 -12.41 -16.30 24.96
CA SER A 882 -13.54 -16.20 24.02
C SER A 882 -13.24 -16.92 22.69
N THR A 883 -14.28 -17.30 21.93
CA THR A 883 -14.11 -18.10 20.70
C THR A 883 -15.01 -17.67 19.53
N SER A 884 -14.70 -18.24 18.36
CA SER A 884 -15.38 -18.12 17.06
C SER A 884 -15.13 -16.85 16.25
N TYR A 885 -15.19 -17.07 14.94
CA TYR A 885 -15.52 -16.08 13.91
C TYR A 885 -16.32 -16.71 12.76
N LEU A 886 -16.80 -17.96 12.93
CA LEU A 886 -17.21 -18.84 11.83
C LEU A 886 -18.60 -19.47 12.02
N TYR A 887 -18.85 -20.21 13.12
CA TYR A 887 -20.09 -21.01 13.25
C TYR A 887 -20.82 -20.90 14.59
N GLY A 888 -20.14 -20.76 15.73
CA GLY A 888 -20.81 -20.60 17.03
C GLY A 888 -19.85 -20.31 18.16
N GLY A 889 -20.17 -19.28 18.96
CA GLY A 889 -19.31 -18.75 20.01
C GLY A 889 -19.56 -19.37 21.39
N LEU A 890 -18.48 -19.55 22.13
CA LEU A 890 -18.43 -19.97 23.53
C LEU A 890 -17.47 -19.04 24.30
N VAL A 891 -17.76 -18.81 25.58
CA VAL A 891 -16.82 -18.24 26.55
C VAL A 891 -16.43 -19.36 27.51
N SER A 892 -15.13 -19.53 27.74
CA SER A 892 -14.56 -20.67 28.47
C SER A 892 -13.64 -20.18 29.58
N VAL A 893 -13.65 -20.88 30.70
CA VAL A 893 -12.87 -20.58 31.90
C VAL A 893 -11.91 -21.74 32.15
N TYR A 894 -10.61 -21.47 32.10
CA TYR A 894 -9.56 -22.46 32.36
C TYR A 894 -8.80 -22.10 33.64
N SER A 895 -8.42 -23.08 34.45
CA SER A 895 -7.47 -22.88 35.54
C SER A 895 -6.12 -22.40 34.97
N GLY A 896 -5.61 -21.28 35.47
CA GLY A 896 -4.31 -20.73 35.06
C GLY A 896 -3.14 -21.66 35.37
N ALA A 897 -3.18 -22.36 36.50
CA ALA A 897 -2.11 -23.27 36.91
C ALA A 897 -1.99 -24.56 36.07
N THR A 898 -3.02 -24.93 35.30
CA THR A 898 -3.09 -26.27 34.68
C THR A 898 -3.60 -26.29 33.24
N GLY A 899 -4.22 -25.21 32.75
CA GLY A 899 -4.98 -25.22 31.50
C GLY A 899 -6.18 -26.19 31.49
N ALA A 900 -6.63 -26.67 32.66
CA ALA A 900 -7.83 -27.49 32.76
C ALA A 900 -9.09 -26.61 32.62
N LEU A 901 -10.05 -27.03 31.81
CA LEU A 901 -11.34 -26.34 31.66
C LEU A 901 -12.14 -26.47 32.98
N LYS A 902 -12.33 -25.36 33.70
CA LYS A 902 -13.22 -25.26 34.88
C LYS A 902 -14.67 -25.19 34.41
N HIS A 903 -15.03 -24.16 33.64
CA HIS A 903 -16.41 -23.84 33.25
C HIS A 903 -16.52 -23.34 31.80
N GLN A 904 -17.72 -23.40 31.22
CA GLN A 904 -17.98 -22.93 29.86
C GLN A 904 -19.45 -22.48 29.70
N SER A 905 -19.69 -21.46 28.87
CA SER A 905 -21.04 -21.01 28.51
C SER A 905 -21.83 -22.05 27.70
N ALA A 906 -23.13 -21.82 27.48
CA ALA A 906 -23.84 -22.47 26.38
C ALA A 906 -23.26 -22.03 25.02
N GLN A 907 -23.45 -22.84 23.97
CA GLN A 907 -22.98 -22.50 22.61
C GLN A 907 -23.96 -21.54 21.90
N TYR A 908 -23.50 -20.32 21.63
CA TYR A 908 -24.27 -19.31 20.91
C TYR A 908 -24.07 -19.49 19.39
N LYS A 909 -24.89 -20.34 18.78
CA LYS A 909 -24.85 -20.65 17.34
C LYS A 909 -25.02 -19.41 16.46
N GLY A 910 -24.28 -19.35 15.37
CA GLY A 910 -24.19 -18.23 14.44
C GLY A 910 -23.56 -16.96 15.01
N ASN A 911 -23.30 -16.89 16.32
CA ASN A 911 -22.67 -15.77 16.99
C ASN A 911 -21.18 -16.03 17.27
N PHE A 912 -20.46 -14.99 17.72
CA PHE A 912 -19.08 -15.08 18.21
C PHE A 912 -18.79 -14.01 19.27
N PHE A 913 -17.72 -14.16 20.05
CA PHE A 913 -17.39 -13.27 21.17
C PHE A 913 -16.05 -12.52 20.94
N PRO A 914 -16.04 -11.35 20.28
CA PRO A 914 -14.81 -10.60 19.98
C PRO A 914 -14.08 -9.98 21.18
N ALA A 915 -14.78 -9.73 22.30
CA ALA A 915 -14.23 -9.06 23.48
C ALA A 915 -14.83 -9.62 24.78
N VAL A 916 -14.00 -9.73 25.82
CA VAL A 916 -14.38 -10.08 27.19
C VAL A 916 -13.71 -9.14 28.19
N ALA A 917 -14.32 -8.98 29.36
CA ALA A 917 -13.77 -8.33 30.55
C ALA A 917 -14.24 -9.10 31.80
N ILE A 918 -13.56 -8.92 32.94
CA ILE A 918 -13.94 -9.49 34.22
C ILE A 918 -14.04 -8.41 35.30
N GLY A 919 -14.92 -8.61 36.28
CA GLY A 919 -15.10 -7.74 37.44
C GLY A 919 -16.45 -7.96 38.10
N ASP A 920 -16.58 -7.56 39.37
CA ASP A 920 -17.88 -7.48 40.06
C ASP A 920 -18.71 -6.38 39.42
N VAL A 921 -19.83 -6.71 38.75
CA VAL A 921 -20.66 -5.72 38.04
C VAL A 921 -22.00 -5.46 38.71
N ASP A 922 -22.52 -6.38 39.51
CA ASP A 922 -23.73 -6.14 40.31
C ASP A 922 -23.48 -5.85 41.81
N ASN A 923 -22.20 -5.70 42.19
CA ASN A 923 -21.71 -5.38 43.55
C ASN A 923 -22.20 -6.40 44.59
N ASP A 924 -22.16 -7.70 44.23
CA ASP A 924 -22.50 -8.81 45.13
C ASP A 924 -21.29 -9.39 45.90
N GLY A 925 -20.08 -8.95 45.55
CA GLY A 925 -18.82 -9.38 46.15
C GLY A 925 -18.16 -10.55 45.42
N LYS A 926 -18.52 -10.80 44.16
CA LYS A 926 -17.99 -11.85 43.28
C LYS A 926 -17.63 -11.28 41.91
N THR A 927 -16.81 -12.01 41.15
CA THR A 927 -16.42 -11.63 39.79
C THR A 927 -17.42 -12.14 38.75
N GLU A 928 -17.94 -11.25 37.90
CA GLU A 928 -18.61 -11.62 36.66
C GLU A 928 -17.66 -11.66 35.46
N ILE A 929 -18.08 -12.39 34.43
CA ILE A 929 -17.49 -12.38 33.10
C ILE A 929 -18.44 -11.65 32.15
N VAL A 930 -17.99 -10.53 31.60
CA VAL A 930 -18.74 -9.69 30.67
C VAL A 930 -18.25 -9.94 29.24
N ALA A 931 -19.14 -10.31 28.33
CA ALA A 931 -18.81 -10.69 26.96
C ALA A 931 -19.72 -10.01 25.93
N GLY A 932 -19.13 -9.40 24.91
CA GLY A 932 -19.86 -8.77 23.80
C GLY A 932 -19.96 -9.70 22.60
N MET A 933 -21.10 -9.69 21.89
CA MET A 933 -21.36 -10.60 20.76
C MET A 933 -21.27 -9.94 19.37
N GLY A 934 -20.78 -10.70 18.40
CA GLY A 934 -20.92 -10.46 16.97
C GLY A 934 -21.75 -11.56 16.26
N ILE A 935 -22.01 -11.38 14.97
CA ILE A 935 -22.72 -12.35 14.09
C ILE A 935 -21.77 -12.89 13.03
N ALA A 936 -21.62 -14.21 12.98
CA ALA A 936 -20.87 -14.93 11.95
C ALA A 936 -21.81 -15.56 10.88
N THR A 937 -22.99 -16.08 11.27
CA THR A 937 -23.93 -16.74 10.35
C THR A 937 -25.38 -16.30 10.56
N SER A 938 -26.26 -16.70 9.63
CA SER A 938 -27.71 -16.48 9.70
C SER A 938 -28.43 -17.29 10.80
N GLU A 939 -27.73 -18.13 11.56
CA GLU A 939 -28.29 -18.81 12.74
C GLU A 939 -28.24 -17.95 14.01
N ALA A 940 -27.58 -16.79 13.96
CA ALA A 940 -27.42 -15.89 15.10
C ALA A 940 -28.76 -15.38 15.67
N THR A 941 -28.78 -15.19 16.99
CA THR A 941 -29.99 -14.78 17.72
C THR A 941 -30.18 -13.26 17.85
N GLY A 942 -29.15 -12.48 17.49
CA GLY A 942 -29.05 -11.03 17.67
C GLY A 942 -27.60 -10.64 18.01
N LYS A 943 -27.36 -9.44 18.52
CA LYS A 943 -26.08 -9.04 19.13
C LYS A 943 -26.31 -8.47 20.52
N TYR A 944 -25.70 -9.08 21.52
CA TYR A 944 -25.91 -8.69 22.91
C TYR A 944 -24.57 -8.43 23.60
N LEU A 945 -24.61 -7.58 24.61
CA LEU A 945 -23.70 -7.67 25.75
C LEU A 945 -24.31 -8.70 26.71
N ILE A 946 -23.50 -9.63 27.22
CA ILE A 946 -23.92 -10.67 28.17
C ILE A 946 -23.04 -10.58 29.41
N VAL A 947 -23.66 -10.76 30.58
CA VAL A 947 -22.99 -10.87 31.89
C VAL A 947 -23.22 -12.30 32.40
N PHE A 948 -22.13 -13.01 32.69
CA PHE A 948 -22.13 -14.34 33.28
C PHE A 948 -21.62 -14.30 34.72
N ASP A 949 -22.26 -15.04 35.62
CA ASP A 949 -21.70 -15.43 36.92
C ASP A 949 -20.41 -16.24 36.68
N GLY A 950 -19.27 -15.74 37.18
CA GLY A 950 -17.95 -16.31 36.85
C GLY A 950 -17.77 -17.75 37.33
N ALA A 951 -18.34 -18.06 38.50
CA ALA A 951 -18.25 -19.37 39.15
C ALA A 951 -19.07 -20.49 38.47
N THR A 952 -20.07 -20.14 37.65
CA THR A 952 -21.01 -21.13 37.09
C THR A 952 -21.27 -20.98 35.60
N MET A 953 -20.73 -19.94 34.97
CA MET A 953 -21.02 -19.50 33.60
C MET A 953 -22.54 -19.40 33.30
N GLN A 954 -23.37 -19.18 34.32
CA GLN A 954 -24.79 -18.89 34.16
C GLN A 954 -24.98 -17.43 33.77
N GLU A 955 -25.90 -17.18 32.83
CA GLU A 955 -26.23 -15.84 32.36
C GLU A 955 -27.01 -15.06 33.45
N LYS A 956 -26.35 -14.10 34.11
CA LYS A 956 -26.97 -13.14 35.04
C LYS A 956 -27.87 -12.16 34.26
N TRP A 957 -27.38 -11.63 33.14
CA TRP A 957 -28.10 -10.64 32.32
C TRP A 957 -27.65 -10.63 30.85
N ARG A 958 -28.50 -10.07 29.98
CA ARG A 958 -28.11 -9.61 28.63
C ARG A 958 -28.78 -8.29 28.25
N SER A 959 -28.12 -7.52 27.40
CA SER A 959 -28.67 -6.27 26.85
C SER A 959 -29.86 -6.49 25.91
N VAL A 960 -30.47 -5.38 25.47
CA VAL A 960 -31.24 -5.35 24.22
C VAL A 960 -30.33 -5.66 23.01
N ASP A 961 -30.91 -6.00 21.85
CA ASP A 961 -30.13 -6.22 20.63
C ASP A 961 -29.44 -4.91 20.21
N LEU A 962 -28.11 -4.93 20.19
CA LEU A 962 -27.25 -3.80 19.88
C LEU A 962 -27.27 -3.44 18.37
N GLY A 963 -27.78 -4.34 17.52
CA GLY A 963 -28.07 -4.08 16.11
C GLY A 963 -26.84 -4.06 15.20
N GLY A 964 -26.30 -2.88 14.91
CA GLY A 964 -25.11 -2.73 14.06
C GLY A 964 -23.80 -3.10 14.77
N GLY A 965 -22.71 -3.21 14.01
CA GLY A 965 -21.35 -3.44 14.56
C GLY A 965 -21.19 -4.79 15.28
N PHE A 966 -20.19 -4.85 16.17
CA PHE A 966 -19.95 -5.83 17.23
C PHE A 966 -18.98 -5.18 18.23
N ALA A 967 -18.89 -5.68 19.47
CA ALA A 967 -18.00 -5.08 20.47
C ALA A 967 -16.51 -5.25 20.09
N TYR A 968 -15.73 -4.17 20.02
CA TYR A 968 -14.27 -4.25 19.82
C TYR A 968 -13.51 -4.38 21.14
N SER A 969 -14.00 -3.75 22.21
CA SER A 969 -13.38 -3.76 23.54
C SER A 969 -14.43 -3.42 24.61
N ILE A 970 -14.20 -3.92 25.82
CA ILE A 970 -15.07 -3.76 26.99
C ILE A 970 -14.19 -3.35 28.17
N LYS A 971 -14.69 -2.45 29.02
CA LYS A 971 -14.10 -2.06 30.31
C LYS A 971 -15.18 -2.02 31.38
N ILE A 972 -14.77 -2.24 32.64
CA ILE A 972 -15.63 -2.19 33.82
C ILE A 972 -14.99 -1.20 34.79
N ALA A 973 -15.72 -0.16 35.21
CA ALA A 973 -15.26 0.82 36.18
C ALA A 973 -16.43 1.66 36.71
N ASP A 974 -16.41 2.03 37.99
CA ASP A 974 -17.32 3.02 38.57
C ASP A 974 -16.90 4.43 38.09
N LEU A 975 -17.66 5.02 37.14
CA LEU A 975 -17.31 6.29 36.50
C LEU A 975 -17.81 7.51 37.30
N ASP A 976 -18.99 7.43 37.91
CA ASP A 976 -19.66 8.55 38.60
C ASP A 976 -19.63 8.46 40.14
N LYS A 977 -19.05 7.38 40.68
CA LYS A 977 -18.79 7.14 42.11
C LYS A 977 -20.05 6.99 42.95
N ASP A 978 -21.09 6.39 42.39
CA ASP A 978 -22.26 5.96 43.15
C ASP A 978 -22.04 4.60 43.86
N GLY A 979 -20.98 3.86 43.49
CA GLY A 979 -20.67 2.53 43.99
C GLY A 979 -21.22 1.39 43.13
N HIS A 980 -21.63 1.66 41.88
CA HIS A 980 -22.14 0.68 40.92
C HIS A 980 -21.28 0.70 39.66
N PRO A 981 -20.39 -0.30 39.45
CA PRO A 981 -19.49 -0.30 38.29
C PRO A 981 -20.24 -0.23 36.94
N ASP A 982 -19.81 0.68 36.08
CA ASP A 982 -20.32 0.78 34.72
C ASP A 982 -19.63 -0.22 33.80
N ILE A 983 -20.37 -0.72 32.81
CA ILE A 983 -19.86 -1.49 31.68
C ILE A 983 -19.77 -0.57 30.45
N ILE A 984 -18.54 -0.27 30.05
CA ILE A 984 -18.20 0.58 28.91
C ILE A 984 -17.82 -0.31 27.72
N LEU A 985 -18.40 -0.09 26.54
CA LEU A 985 -18.07 -0.86 25.33
C LEU A 985 -18.00 -0.03 24.04
N THR A 986 -17.04 -0.36 23.18
CA THR A 986 -16.87 0.22 21.85
C THR A 986 -17.42 -0.71 20.77
N MET A 987 -18.13 -0.16 19.78
CA MET A 987 -18.84 -0.91 18.75
C MET A 987 -18.30 -0.63 17.35
N ALA A 988 -18.15 -1.71 16.56
CA ALA A 988 -17.60 -1.68 15.21
C ALA A 988 -18.41 -0.92 14.15
N ASP A 989 -19.56 -0.34 14.50
CA ASP A 989 -20.34 0.59 13.69
C ASP A 989 -20.25 2.05 14.16
N ASN A 990 -19.15 2.40 14.84
CA ASN A 990 -18.84 3.75 15.32
C ASN A 990 -19.77 4.22 16.44
N ARG A 991 -19.82 3.45 17.54
CA ARG A 991 -20.52 3.83 18.77
C ARG A 991 -19.69 3.52 20.02
N LEU A 992 -19.85 4.36 21.04
CA LEU A 992 -19.53 4.07 22.44
C LEU A 992 -20.86 3.91 23.18
N ILE A 993 -20.96 2.88 24.04
CA ILE A 993 -22.13 2.63 24.88
C ILE A 993 -21.67 2.46 26.33
N VAL A 994 -22.45 2.96 27.28
CA VAL A 994 -22.23 2.77 28.72
C VAL A 994 -23.52 2.25 29.35
N TYR A 995 -23.42 1.17 30.12
CA TYR A 995 -24.47 0.62 30.95
C TYR A 995 -24.06 0.65 32.42
N ASP A 996 -24.98 1.05 33.28
CA ASP A 996 -24.91 0.83 34.73
C ASP A 996 -24.95 -0.69 35.01
N GLY A 997 -23.94 -1.24 35.70
CA GLY A 997 -23.81 -2.70 35.87
C GLY A 997 -24.90 -3.33 36.75
N VAL A 998 -25.38 -2.60 37.76
CA VAL A 998 -26.34 -3.11 38.77
C VAL A 998 -27.79 -2.98 38.28
N THR A 999 -28.15 -1.80 37.78
CA THR A 999 -29.52 -1.48 37.32
C THR A 999 -29.74 -1.82 35.85
N HIS A 1000 -28.66 -2.09 35.10
CA HIS A 1000 -28.67 -2.38 33.67
C HIS A 1000 -29.22 -1.25 32.78
N VAL A 1001 -29.28 -0.03 33.33
CA VAL A 1001 -29.72 1.17 32.61
C VAL A 1001 -28.59 1.65 31.69
N GLN A 1002 -28.91 1.92 30.43
CA GLN A 1002 -27.95 2.51 29.50
C GLN A 1002 -27.70 3.98 29.86
N LYS A 1003 -26.66 4.27 30.67
CA LYS A 1003 -26.28 5.64 31.06
C LYS A 1003 -26.00 6.52 29.84
N GLN A 1004 -25.35 6.00 28.79
CA GLN A 1004 -24.98 6.78 27.61
C GLN A 1004 -24.90 5.99 26.28
N LEU A 1005 -25.14 6.69 25.17
CA LEU A 1005 -24.92 6.24 23.78
C LEU A 1005 -24.33 7.38 22.92
N ILE A 1006 -23.07 7.25 22.51
CA ILE A 1006 -22.35 8.25 21.70
C ILE A 1006 -22.03 7.67 20.32
N ALA A 1007 -22.31 8.44 19.26
CA ALA A 1007 -21.79 8.19 17.92
C ALA A 1007 -20.38 8.79 17.80
N THR A 1008 -19.36 7.94 17.81
CA THR A 1008 -17.94 8.30 17.63
C THR A 1008 -17.20 7.13 17.00
N ALA A 1009 -16.07 7.37 16.35
CA ALA A 1009 -15.34 6.41 15.51
C ALA A 1009 -14.61 5.28 16.29
N ALA A 1010 -15.22 4.80 17.38
CA ALA A 1010 -14.63 3.98 18.42
C ALA A 1010 -14.02 2.65 17.95
N ARG A 1011 -12.81 2.37 18.44
CA ARG A 1011 -12.04 1.15 18.15
C ARG A 1011 -11.47 0.54 19.43
N ALA A 1012 -10.80 1.35 20.25
CA ALA A 1012 -10.26 0.96 21.55
C ALA A 1012 -10.87 1.83 22.65
N VAL A 1013 -10.94 1.32 23.88
CA VAL A 1013 -11.32 2.11 25.06
C VAL A 1013 -10.40 1.80 26.24
N GLU A 1014 -10.10 2.84 27.00
CA GLU A 1014 -9.45 2.74 28.30
C GLU A 1014 -10.09 3.72 29.27
N VAL A 1015 -9.98 3.45 30.57
CA VAL A 1015 -10.52 4.31 31.64
C VAL A 1015 -9.43 4.70 32.63
N ALA A 1016 -9.28 6.00 32.91
CA ALA A 1016 -8.27 6.55 33.81
C ALA A 1016 -8.61 8.00 34.21
N ASP A 1017 -8.23 8.40 35.41
CA ASP A 1017 -8.15 9.82 35.83
C ASP A 1017 -6.96 10.48 35.13
N VAL A 1018 -7.19 11.26 34.07
CA VAL A 1018 -6.11 11.82 33.23
C VAL A 1018 -5.90 13.33 33.39
N ASP A 1019 -6.72 14.02 34.17
CA ASP A 1019 -6.49 15.42 34.56
C ASP A 1019 -6.32 15.66 36.08
N GLY A 1020 -6.53 14.64 36.92
CA GLY A 1020 -6.30 14.68 38.36
C GLY A 1020 -7.45 15.27 39.17
N ASP A 1021 -8.66 15.41 38.60
CA ASP A 1021 -9.86 15.79 39.36
C ASP A 1021 -10.38 14.64 40.26
N GLY A 1022 -9.92 13.41 40.00
CA GLY A 1022 -10.19 12.21 40.76
C GLY A 1022 -11.25 11.30 40.14
N TYR A 1023 -12.09 11.79 39.21
CA TYR A 1023 -13.02 10.94 38.45
C TYR A 1023 -12.29 10.23 37.30
N LEU A 1024 -12.95 9.26 36.66
CA LEU A 1024 -12.37 8.51 35.55
C LEU A 1024 -12.87 9.07 34.21
N GLU A 1025 -11.94 9.43 33.32
CA GLU A 1025 -12.27 9.67 31.92
C GLU A 1025 -12.49 8.36 31.18
N VAL A 1026 -13.36 8.39 30.17
CA VAL A 1026 -13.45 7.35 29.14
C VAL A 1026 -12.64 7.82 27.92
N LEU A 1027 -11.49 7.19 27.69
CA LEU A 1027 -10.61 7.48 26.56
C LEU A 1027 -10.90 6.52 25.41
N VAL A 1028 -11.27 7.06 24.24
CA VAL A 1028 -11.66 6.29 23.05
C VAL A 1028 -10.66 6.48 21.93
N GLY A 1029 -9.91 5.43 21.63
CA GLY A 1029 -9.10 5.35 20.41
C GLY A 1029 -10.00 5.14 19.19
N ARG A 1030 -9.79 5.94 18.14
CA ARG A 1030 -10.68 6.02 16.96
C ARG A 1030 -10.08 5.44 15.68
N ASN A 1031 -10.96 5.07 14.75
CA ASN A 1031 -10.60 4.50 13.44
C ASN A 1031 -9.84 5.48 12.51
N ASP A 1032 -9.91 6.79 12.79
CA ASP A 1032 -9.30 7.88 12.02
C ASP A 1032 -7.98 8.42 12.61
N GLY A 1033 -7.47 7.80 13.68
CA GLY A 1033 -6.22 8.18 14.31
C GLY A 1033 -6.34 9.30 15.35
N TYR A 1034 -7.48 9.42 16.01
CA TYR A 1034 -7.69 10.31 17.17
C TYR A 1034 -7.90 9.53 18.46
N ILE A 1035 -7.63 10.17 19.60
CA ILE A 1035 -8.08 9.74 20.92
C ILE A 1035 -9.03 10.81 21.46
N ASP A 1036 -10.31 10.48 21.57
CA ASP A 1036 -11.30 11.33 22.24
C ASP A 1036 -11.29 11.01 23.75
N VAL A 1037 -11.37 12.04 24.59
CA VAL A 1037 -11.43 11.94 26.05
C VAL A 1037 -12.77 12.46 26.50
N TYR A 1038 -13.61 11.59 27.04
CA TYR A 1038 -14.92 11.93 27.61
C TYR A 1038 -14.86 11.97 29.13
N ASP A 1039 -15.46 13.00 29.71
CA ASP A 1039 -15.78 13.10 31.14
C ASP A 1039 -16.66 11.92 31.57
N GLY A 1040 -16.27 11.18 32.62
CA GLY A 1040 -16.96 9.94 33.02
C GLY A 1040 -18.42 10.10 33.47
N VAL A 1041 -18.81 11.29 33.92
CA VAL A 1041 -20.12 11.55 34.56
C VAL A 1041 -21.09 12.25 33.60
N THR A 1042 -20.60 13.25 32.88
CA THR A 1042 -21.39 14.06 31.95
C THR A 1042 -21.28 13.57 30.51
N PHE A 1043 -20.30 12.73 30.21
CA PHE A 1043 -19.95 12.24 28.87
C PHE A 1043 -19.71 13.36 27.85
N ALA A 1044 -19.39 14.57 28.33
CA ALA A 1044 -18.90 15.66 27.50
C ALA A 1044 -17.44 15.38 27.09
N ILE A 1045 -17.08 15.76 25.86
CA ILE A 1045 -15.71 15.60 25.39
C ILE A 1045 -14.79 16.65 26.07
N LYS A 1046 -13.98 16.23 27.05
CA LYS A 1046 -12.94 17.06 27.69
C LYS A 1046 -11.88 17.47 26.66
N LYS A 1047 -11.51 16.54 25.75
CA LYS A 1047 -10.42 16.73 24.76
C LYS A 1047 -10.56 15.79 23.56
N SER A 1048 -10.01 16.17 22.41
CA SER A 1048 -9.68 15.24 21.32
C SER A 1048 -8.22 15.43 20.94
N VAL A 1049 -7.47 14.34 20.80
CA VAL A 1049 -6.02 14.34 20.54
C VAL A 1049 -5.75 13.69 19.19
N PRO A 1050 -5.20 14.41 18.19
CA PRO A 1050 -4.71 13.79 16.97
C PRO A 1050 -3.49 12.93 17.31
N THR A 1051 -3.48 11.67 16.90
CA THR A 1051 -2.31 10.81 17.04
C THR A 1051 -1.32 11.01 15.88
N TYR A 1052 -0.17 10.37 15.98
CA TYR A 1052 0.91 10.44 14.99
C TYR A 1052 0.66 9.49 13.79
N GLY A 1053 -0.55 9.55 13.22
CA GLY A 1053 -0.99 8.76 12.07
C GLY A 1053 -2.47 8.99 11.75
N THR A 1054 -2.85 8.94 10.46
CA THR A 1054 -4.24 9.07 9.99
C THR A 1054 -4.94 7.71 9.94
N THR A 1055 -4.77 6.91 10.99
CA THR A 1055 -5.00 5.46 10.97
C THR A 1055 -5.48 4.96 12.32
N SER A 1056 -6.42 4.00 12.28
CA SER A 1056 -6.99 3.27 13.42
C SER A 1056 -6.06 3.13 14.63
N VAL A 1057 -6.51 3.64 15.78
CA VAL A 1057 -5.97 3.32 17.10
C VAL A 1057 -6.50 1.94 17.49
N ASP A 1058 -5.73 0.90 17.16
CA ASP A 1058 -6.13 -0.50 17.30
C ASP A 1058 -5.97 -1.03 18.73
N ALA A 1059 -5.08 -0.42 19.54
CA ALA A 1059 -5.04 -0.54 21.00
C ALA A 1059 -4.71 0.78 21.69
N LEU A 1060 -5.18 0.91 22.93
CA LEU A 1060 -4.97 2.02 23.85
C LEU A 1060 -4.78 1.50 25.28
N ARG A 1061 -3.72 1.93 25.97
CA ARG A 1061 -3.50 1.73 27.41
C ARG A 1061 -3.02 3.03 28.04
N ILE A 1062 -3.40 3.25 29.30
CA ILE A 1062 -2.96 4.39 30.10
C ILE A 1062 -2.26 3.81 31.32
N ALA A 1063 -1.00 4.19 31.55
CA ALA A 1063 -0.18 3.64 32.63
C ALA A 1063 0.90 4.61 33.10
N ASP A 1064 1.17 4.63 34.39
CA ASP A 1064 2.43 5.15 34.93
C ASP A 1064 3.52 4.09 34.70
N LEU A 1065 4.34 4.31 33.67
CA LEU A 1065 5.41 3.38 33.26
C LEU A 1065 6.63 3.40 34.20
N LYS A 1066 6.68 4.29 35.20
CA LYS A 1066 7.88 4.57 36.01
C LYS A 1066 7.66 4.53 37.52
N GLY A 1067 6.41 4.47 37.97
CA GLY A 1067 6.06 4.65 39.38
C GLY A 1067 6.26 6.08 39.88
N ASP A 1068 6.28 7.08 38.99
CA ASP A 1068 6.50 8.50 39.33
C ASP A 1068 5.20 9.33 39.43
N GLY A 1069 4.04 8.72 39.15
CA GLY A 1069 2.72 9.32 39.11
C GLY A 1069 2.31 9.88 37.74
N SER A 1070 3.20 9.91 36.75
CA SER A 1070 2.93 10.50 35.43
C SER A 1070 2.33 9.49 34.45
N LEU A 1071 1.02 9.58 34.21
CA LEU A 1071 0.35 8.75 33.22
C LEU A 1071 0.89 8.98 31.79
N SER A 1072 1.38 7.91 31.20
CA SER A 1072 1.76 7.80 29.79
C SER A 1072 0.62 7.13 29.01
N TRP A 1073 0.40 7.58 27.77
CA TRP A 1073 -0.63 7.04 26.89
C TRP A 1073 0.02 6.17 25.81
N LEU A 1074 -0.21 4.86 25.88
CA LEU A 1074 0.32 3.88 24.95
C LEU A 1074 -0.72 3.57 23.88
N MET A 1075 -0.33 3.67 22.62
CA MET A 1075 -1.23 3.43 21.49
C MET A 1075 -0.57 2.57 20.41
N ALA A 1076 -1.34 1.65 19.83
CA ALA A 1076 -0.95 0.90 18.65
C ALA A 1076 -1.76 1.38 17.44
N SER A 1077 -1.07 1.74 16.36
CA SER A 1077 -1.72 2.20 15.11
C SER A 1077 -0.87 1.81 13.91
N ASN A 1078 -1.50 1.20 12.89
CA ASN A 1078 -0.84 0.82 11.63
C ASN A 1078 0.50 0.08 11.82
N GLY A 1079 0.53 -0.88 12.75
CA GLY A 1079 1.71 -1.70 13.05
C GLY A 1079 2.80 -1.03 13.88
N VAL A 1080 2.56 0.17 14.43
CA VAL A 1080 3.54 0.92 15.23
C VAL A 1080 3.01 1.18 16.64
N LEU A 1081 3.84 0.92 17.65
CA LEU A 1081 3.62 1.33 19.04
C LEU A 1081 4.14 2.76 19.23
N SER A 1082 3.33 3.63 19.85
CA SER A 1082 3.72 4.99 20.25
C SER A 1082 3.37 5.24 21.71
N ILE A 1083 4.23 5.97 22.42
CA ILE A 1083 4.01 6.39 23.81
C ILE A 1083 3.95 7.92 23.82
N LEU A 1084 2.85 8.47 24.33
CA LEU A 1084 2.59 9.90 24.48
C LEU A 1084 2.57 10.30 25.96
N ASP A 1085 2.73 11.58 26.26
CA ASP A 1085 2.28 12.15 27.54
C ASP A 1085 0.76 12.38 27.56
N ALA A 1086 0.20 12.67 28.74
CA ALA A 1086 -1.22 13.03 28.91
C ALA A 1086 -1.64 14.32 28.15
N GLN A 1087 -0.69 15.13 27.67
CA GLN A 1087 -0.97 16.26 26.80
C GLN A 1087 -1.08 15.84 25.32
N GLY A 1088 -0.69 14.60 24.97
CA GLY A 1088 -0.72 14.03 23.62
C GLY A 1088 0.61 14.14 22.86
N GLY A 1089 1.68 14.61 23.51
CA GLY A 1089 3.00 14.78 22.91
C GLY A 1089 3.79 13.46 22.87
N LEU A 1090 4.29 13.09 21.69
CA LEU A 1090 5.11 11.89 21.49
C LEU A 1090 6.37 11.90 22.38
N LYS A 1091 6.57 10.82 23.15
CA LYS A 1091 7.81 10.55 23.90
C LYS A 1091 8.68 9.50 23.21
N TRP A 1092 8.07 8.45 22.68
CA TRP A 1092 8.76 7.33 22.03
C TRP A 1092 7.87 6.69 20.96
N ARG A 1093 8.48 6.08 19.95
CA ARG A 1093 7.81 5.39 18.84
C ARG A 1093 8.67 4.23 18.31
N SER A 1094 8.06 3.08 18.07
CA SER A 1094 8.74 1.93 17.46
C SER A 1094 8.93 2.11 15.95
N SER A 1095 9.73 1.23 15.35
CA SER A 1095 9.60 0.85 13.93
C SER A 1095 8.26 0.12 13.68
N SER A 1096 8.02 -0.37 12.47
CA SER A 1096 6.89 -1.28 12.23
C SER A 1096 7.16 -2.63 12.91
N LEU A 1097 6.29 -3.00 13.84
CA LEU A 1097 6.29 -4.26 14.58
C LEU A 1097 5.39 -5.33 13.91
N GLY A 1098 4.73 -4.99 12.80
CA GLY A 1098 3.96 -5.92 11.98
C GLY A 1098 2.47 -5.61 11.88
N TYR A 1099 1.78 -6.38 11.04
CA TYR A 1099 0.38 -6.14 10.71
C TYR A 1099 -0.56 -6.40 11.90
N ASN A 1100 -1.64 -5.60 11.99
CA ASN A 1100 -2.67 -5.73 13.02
C ASN A 1100 -2.17 -5.65 14.49
N LEU A 1101 -1.03 -4.98 14.74
CA LEU A 1101 -0.49 -4.75 16.08
C LEU A 1101 -1.56 -4.21 17.06
N GLY A 1102 -1.80 -4.93 18.16
CA GLY A 1102 -2.74 -4.56 19.22
C GLY A 1102 -4.23 -4.76 18.90
N LYS A 1103 -4.59 -5.29 17.72
CA LYS A 1103 -5.97 -5.35 17.22
C LYS A 1103 -6.97 -5.98 18.20
N ASN A 1104 -8.15 -5.37 18.31
CA ASN A 1104 -9.18 -5.57 19.35
C ASN A 1104 -8.77 -5.04 20.73
N ASN A 1105 -7.92 -4.00 20.79
CA ASN A 1105 -7.45 -3.40 22.03
C ASN A 1105 -6.65 -4.35 22.94
N ASN A 1106 -5.86 -5.24 22.34
CA ASN A 1106 -5.07 -6.28 23.00
C ASN A 1106 -3.62 -5.80 23.22
N MET A 1107 -3.39 -5.22 24.38
CA MET A 1107 -2.08 -4.81 24.93
C MET A 1107 -2.13 -5.09 26.44
N SER A 1108 -1.05 -5.54 27.05
CA SER A 1108 -0.94 -5.62 28.52
C SER A 1108 0.20 -4.72 29.00
N VAL A 1109 0.06 -4.14 30.19
CA VAL A 1109 1.08 -3.28 30.81
C VAL A 1109 1.17 -3.64 32.30
N LYS A 1110 2.29 -4.22 32.73
CA LYS A 1110 2.48 -4.70 34.11
C LYS A 1110 3.97 -4.73 34.48
N ASP A 1111 4.28 -4.62 35.77
CA ASP A 1111 5.63 -4.80 36.33
C ASP A 1111 5.84 -6.28 36.61
N VAL A 1112 6.46 -7.02 35.68
CA VAL A 1112 6.59 -8.49 35.82
C VAL A 1112 7.90 -8.90 36.50
N ASN A 1113 8.83 -7.96 36.69
CA ASN A 1113 10.15 -8.21 37.24
C ASN A 1113 10.37 -7.58 38.64
N GLY A 1114 9.43 -6.76 39.11
CA GLY A 1114 9.41 -6.16 40.44
C GLY A 1114 10.32 -4.94 40.61
N ASN A 1115 10.81 -4.33 39.51
CA ASN A 1115 11.76 -3.22 39.59
C ASN A 1115 11.12 -1.82 39.66
N GLY A 1116 9.79 -1.71 39.46
CA GLY A 1116 9.03 -0.46 39.51
C GLY A 1116 8.66 0.10 38.13
N SER A 1117 9.39 -0.27 37.07
CA SER A 1117 9.03 0.02 35.67
C SER A 1117 7.79 -0.78 35.25
N LYS A 1118 7.30 -0.62 34.01
CA LYS A 1118 6.17 -1.42 33.50
C LYS A 1118 6.50 -1.98 32.13
N ASP A 1119 6.59 -3.29 32.06
CA ASP A 1119 6.67 -4.04 30.81
C ASP A 1119 5.38 -3.85 29.99
N ILE A 1120 5.56 -3.76 28.67
CA ILE A 1120 4.52 -3.55 27.66
C ILE A 1120 4.48 -4.78 26.75
N PHE A 1121 3.42 -5.57 26.88
CA PHE A 1121 3.20 -6.78 26.07
C PHE A 1121 2.23 -6.46 24.93
N ILE A 1122 2.66 -6.71 23.68
CA ILE A 1122 1.82 -6.43 22.51
C ILE A 1122 2.09 -7.39 21.34
N GLY A 1123 1.01 -7.81 20.68
CA GLY A 1123 1.03 -8.78 19.59
C GLY A 1123 0.56 -8.21 18.26
N SER A 1124 1.17 -8.69 17.19
CA SER A 1124 0.74 -8.54 15.79
C SER A 1124 0.16 -9.86 15.28
N ASP A 1125 -0.25 -9.95 14.02
CA ASP A 1125 -0.64 -11.25 13.43
C ASP A 1125 0.52 -12.28 13.47
N THR A 1126 1.77 -11.82 13.57
CA THR A 1126 2.98 -12.63 13.30
C THR A 1126 4.00 -12.70 14.43
N VAL A 1127 4.02 -11.72 15.36
CA VAL A 1127 5.01 -11.57 16.42
C VAL A 1127 4.39 -10.92 17.67
N LEU A 1128 4.64 -11.51 18.83
CA LEU A 1128 4.47 -10.96 20.18
C LEU A 1128 5.78 -10.30 20.62
N TYR A 1129 5.69 -9.15 21.28
CA TYR A 1129 6.81 -8.39 21.83
C TYR A 1129 6.61 -8.07 23.31
N GLN A 1130 7.73 -7.98 24.05
CA GLN A 1130 7.84 -7.36 25.36
C GLN A 1130 8.82 -6.19 25.27
N PHE A 1131 8.39 -5.02 25.73
CA PHE A 1131 9.26 -3.86 25.95
C PHE A 1131 9.27 -3.51 27.44
N GLU A 1132 10.39 -3.03 27.96
CA GLU A 1132 10.53 -2.33 29.24
C GLU A 1132 10.96 -0.90 28.96
#